data_AF-A0A329XJ85-F1
#
_entry.id   AF-A0A329XJ85-F1
#
_cell.length_a   1.000
_cell.length_b   1.000
_cell.length_c   1.000
_cell.angle_alpha   90.00
_cell.angle_beta   90.00
_cell.angle_gamma   90.00
#
_symmetry.space_group_name_H-M   'P 1'
#
loop_
_entity.id
_entity.type
_entity.pdbx_description
1 polymer ?
#
loop_
_entity_poly.entity_id
_entity_poly.type
_entity_poly.pdbx_seq_one_letter_code
_entity_poly.pdbx_strand_id
1 'polypeptide(L)'
;MQITQTGPAPAPVNLTVDHQHAPLGVAVPRPVLSWQVPGEAPASAYELQVRGLDPATGTALTPPVWATGRVEIPDPPASPWLPYDGGPLTSDADYTWRVRIWTDSATDAEPSPWADSAFSTSLLDGADVVADWVEPTQTPVELEPEASFATLFTPQEPVPAGDKLHPVKLVRQDLPRTDVDAAPITRARLYLSAQGVIEASIDGAAVGDSVLAPGWTSYHTYTEFEVHDVTAALTDPAGTPRPHTLGLRLGDGWFAGRATITGESGQYGTLLRGWWQLSITRADGTHQTWGPDRTARCTESGPLRYSDIMIGEKRDDRMAAAVAGWDRPGFDDSGWDPVRIIPTAELDPATALEPFRGEPVRRLLELPAARVITTPAGETVLDFGQVIAGRVRLRAVGPAGTEITLEHSEHLDADGNFFSNVQGPNKDQRDLWVLAGTGTPQAPETYEPTFTFHGFRYARVTGYPGELRTGDAVAVVVGSDLEAAGDFTCSDERLNRLHANTVWSQRANFLSIPTDCPQRERVGWTGDIQVFAPAATNNAQVHTFLARWLRNVRADQLDDGRVVIISPFAPRQAAMEGQPGIGGITAAAGWGDAIIRVPLTLWERYGDVDTLRANYPAMRAWVEMQSRQAATELPPRLRGVDWEDTDRTSGWEALDEATTARQRLLWNSRMHFGDWLAPSTLASGAPDAIMAAPHLTSEFVGAAFHAEALRTLAQVAQVLGHSDDAAAYRERWEAVRAAVAAEYIGADGAMAPDLQGMYVLALAFDIVGADDPDGGARRRAVADRLVRLVHEAGDHLDTGFLSVPFLLDVLVDSGHADAAWAVLMQDTVPSWLYEVAEGATTIWESWDAVAPDGTVGAMSFNHYAFGCVDDWLFRRLGGIVPTEPGYRRVRVAPLTGGPVSWARSHRDTPFGRVEVAWERVDRAAPDANSAEAAADATAAGLATPGSTVRYEVVLPSGVTGELVTPDGDVRELSSGRTVLVA
;
A
#
# COMPACT_ATOMS: atom_id res chain seq x y z
N MET A 1 -46.06 -9.51 -0.18
CA MET A 1 -46.84 -8.67 0.76
C MET A 1 -45.84 -8.08 1.74
N GLN A 2 -45.22 -6.95 1.37
CA GLN A 2 -44.23 -6.27 2.21
C GLN A 2 -44.98 -5.64 3.39
N ILE A 3 -44.66 -6.10 4.60
CA ILE A 3 -45.02 -5.40 5.82
C ILE A 3 -44.10 -4.19 5.85
N THR A 4 -44.60 -3.00 5.49
CA THR A 4 -43.92 -1.74 5.75
C THR A 4 -43.69 -1.64 7.25
N GLN A 5 -42.45 -1.78 7.70
CA GLN A 5 -42.08 -1.44 9.07
C GLN A 5 -42.36 0.06 9.24
N THR A 6 -43.37 0.37 10.05
CA THR A 6 -43.83 1.74 10.36
C THR A 6 -43.16 2.27 11.65
N GLY A 7 -41.96 1.77 11.98
CA GLY A 7 -41.16 2.25 13.10
C GLY A 7 -40.13 3.29 12.67
N PRO A 8 -39.64 4.13 13.59
CA PRO A 8 -38.54 5.06 13.31
C PRO A 8 -37.31 4.31 12.82
N ALA A 9 -36.55 4.94 11.93
CA ALA A 9 -35.31 4.36 11.39
C ALA A 9 -34.33 3.99 12.52
N PRO A 10 -33.52 2.92 12.38
CA PRO A 10 -32.46 2.64 13.35
C PRO A 10 -31.38 3.74 13.29
N ALA A 11 -30.65 3.92 14.38
CA ALA A 11 -29.56 4.90 14.45
C ALA A 11 -28.44 4.56 13.44
N PRO A 12 -27.80 5.55 12.80
CA PRO A 12 -26.65 5.32 11.93
C PRO A 12 -25.54 4.51 12.61
N VAL A 13 -24.79 3.74 11.83
CA VAL A 13 -23.69 2.88 12.32
C VAL A 13 -22.39 3.21 11.60
N ASN A 14 -21.27 2.64 12.07
CA ASN A 14 -19.96 2.79 11.45
C ASN A 14 -19.53 4.26 11.24
N LEU A 15 -19.66 5.07 12.29
CA LEU A 15 -19.30 6.49 12.24
C LEU A 15 -17.77 6.65 12.16
N THR A 16 -17.30 7.35 11.13
CA THR A 16 -15.87 7.64 10.94
C THR A 16 -15.61 9.12 10.66
N VAL A 17 -14.39 9.56 10.95
CA VAL A 17 -13.84 10.86 10.56
C VAL A 17 -12.56 10.58 9.79
N ASP A 18 -12.45 11.07 8.54
CA ASP A 18 -11.35 10.72 7.61
C ASP A 18 -11.07 9.21 7.56
N HIS A 19 -12.14 8.41 7.45
CA HIS A 19 -12.13 6.94 7.36
C HIS A 19 -11.66 6.20 8.62
N GLN A 20 -11.48 6.90 9.75
CA GLN A 20 -11.07 6.30 11.01
C GLN A 20 -12.15 6.40 12.08
N HIS A 21 -12.20 5.42 12.98
CA HIS A 21 -13.09 5.44 14.13
C HIS A 21 -12.52 6.25 15.27
N ALA A 22 -13.24 7.29 15.67
CA ALA A 22 -12.88 8.18 16.77
C ALA A 22 -11.39 8.62 16.78
N PRO A 23 -10.87 9.15 15.64
CA PRO A 23 -9.44 9.37 15.50
C PRO A 23 -8.92 10.43 16.46
N LEU A 24 -7.69 10.19 16.94
CA LEU A 24 -6.89 11.17 17.66
C LEU A 24 -5.96 11.85 16.65
N GLY A 25 -6.09 13.17 16.50
CA GLY A 25 -5.16 13.95 15.65
C GLY A 25 -5.58 14.07 14.19
N VAL A 26 -6.85 14.31 13.91
CA VAL A 26 -7.33 14.68 12.57
C VAL A 26 -6.44 15.79 11.99
N ALA A 27 -5.81 15.49 10.86
CA ALA A 27 -4.73 16.25 10.26
C ALA A 27 -5.19 17.46 9.42
N VAL A 28 -6.50 17.56 9.13
CA VAL A 28 -7.04 18.53 8.19
C VAL A 28 -8.11 19.41 8.84
N PRO A 29 -8.23 20.70 8.43
CA PRO A 29 -9.23 21.62 9.00
C PRO A 29 -10.66 21.34 8.53
N ARG A 30 -10.82 20.52 7.48
CA ARG A 30 -12.12 20.11 6.91
C ARG A 30 -12.15 18.59 6.75
N PRO A 31 -12.25 17.83 7.84
CA PRO A 31 -12.32 16.39 7.76
C PRO A 31 -13.63 15.92 7.13
N VAL A 32 -13.64 14.69 6.64
CA VAL A 32 -14.82 14.03 6.11
C VAL A 32 -15.50 13.25 7.22
N LEU A 33 -16.77 13.56 7.51
CA LEU A 33 -17.62 12.76 8.39
C LEU A 33 -18.37 11.71 7.56
N SER A 34 -18.43 10.47 8.04
CA SER A 34 -19.13 9.39 7.36
C SER A 34 -19.90 8.49 8.32
N TRP A 35 -20.97 7.88 7.82
CA TRP A 35 -21.80 6.91 8.52
C TRP A 35 -22.49 5.98 7.52
N GLN A 36 -22.86 4.79 7.99
CA GLN A 36 -23.67 3.83 7.24
C GLN A 36 -25.13 3.86 7.71
N VAL A 37 -26.05 3.68 6.76
CA VAL A 37 -27.48 3.62 7.01
C VAL A 37 -27.91 2.17 7.23
N PRO A 38 -28.47 1.82 8.40
CA PRO A 38 -28.95 0.47 8.66
C PRO A 38 -30.27 0.18 7.93
N GLY A 39 -30.49 -1.10 7.59
CA GLY A 39 -31.72 -1.55 6.91
C GLY A 39 -31.63 -1.44 5.38
N GLU A 40 -32.79 -1.48 4.72
CA GLU A 40 -32.87 -1.48 3.24
C GLU A 40 -33.18 -0.09 2.67
N ALA A 41 -33.98 0.72 3.38
CA ALA A 41 -34.41 2.03 2.89
C ALA A 41 -33.30 3.08 3.05
N PRO A 42 -32.93 3.83 1.99
CA PRO A 42 -31.93 4.89 2.09
C PRO A 42 -32.39 6.02 3.01
N ALA A 43 -31.42 6.80 3.49
CA ALA A 43 -31.74 8.05 4.15
C ALA A 43 -32.33 9.05 3.13
N SER A 44 -33.50 9.62 3.44
CA SER A 44 -34.13 10.73 2.72
C SER A 44 -33.67 12.09 3.25
N ALA A 45 -33.21 12.15 4.50
CA ALA A 45 -32.65 13.35 5.12
C ALA A 45 -31.69 12.98 6.26
N TYR A 46 -30.83 13.91 6.66
CA TYR A 46 -29.98 13.78 7.84
C TYR A 46 -29.97 15.07 8.66
N GLU A 47 -29.58 14.94 9.92
CA GLU A 47 -29.20 16.06 10.78
C GLU A 47 -27.95 15.67 11.54
N LEU A 48 -26.97 16.57 11.58
CA LEU A 48 -25.75 16.39 12.37
C LEU A 48 -25.44 17.60 13.23
N GLN A 49 -24.70 17.34 14.31
CA GLN A 49 -24.15 18.38 15.18
C GLN A 49 -22.71 18.03 15.56
N VAL A 50 -21.82 19.02 15.51
CA VAL A 50 -20.43 18.94 15.98
C VAL A 50 -20.23 19.96 17.10
N ARG A 51 -19.64 19.52 18.21
CA ARG A 51 -19.39 20.34 19.40
C ARG A 51 -17.95 20.18 19.83
N GLY A 52 -17.26 21.30 20.03
CA GLY A 52 -15.99 21.28 20.75
C GLY A 52 -16.23 20.88 22.21
N LEU A 53 -15.23 20.26 22.82
CA LEU A 53 -15.20 19.96 24.25
C LEU A 53 -14.33 20.98 24.97
N ASP A 54 -14.77 21.41 26.15
CA ASP A 54 -13.95 22.20 27.05
C ASP A 54 -12.81 21.31 27.58
N PRO A 55 -11.53 21.63 27.33
CA PRO A 55 -10.42 20.75 27.69
C PRO A 55 -10.13 20.68 29.21
N ALA A 56 -10.71 21.57 30.01
CA ALA A 56 -10.62 21.55 31.47
C ALA A 56 -11.67 20.64 32.12
N THR A 57 -12.85 20.50 31.50
CA THR A 57 -14.01 19.82 32.11
C THR A 57 -14.51 18.62 31.30
N GLY A 58 -14.11 18.48 30.03
CA GLY A 58 -14.64 17.51 29.07
C GLY A 58 -16.09 17.78 28.65
N THR A 59 -16.66 18.91 29.06
CA THR A 59 -18.07 19.24 28.78
C THR A 59 -18.25 19.78 27.37
N ALA A 60 -19.34 19.39 26.70
CA ALA A 60 -19.62 19.87 25.35
C ALA A 60 -19.99 21.36 25.35
N LEU A 61 -19.31 22.13 24.52
CA LEU A 61 -19.51 23.57 24.38
C LEU A 61 -20.85 23.87 23.68
N THR A 62 -21.41 25.04 24.02
CA THR A 62 -22.63 25.59 23.43
C THR A 62 -22.41 27.03 22.96
N PRO A 63 -22.85 27.41 21.74
CA PRO A 63 -23.53 26.60 20.73
C PRO A 63 -22.59 25.55 20.07
N PRO A 64 -23.13 24.57 19.31
CA PRO A 64 -22.29 23.68 18.50
C PRO A 64 -21.50 24.48 17.44
N VAL A 65 -20.30 24.01 17.10
CA VAL A 65 -19.47 24.61 16.02
C VAL A 65 -20.07 24.33 14.64
N TRP A 66 -20.87 23.27 14.54
CA TRP A 66 -21.65 22.97 13.36
C TRP A 66 -22.99 22.32 13.76
N ALA A 67 -24.08 22.80 13.18
CA ALA A 67 -25.38 22.15 13.27
C ALA A 67 -26.10 22.38 11.94
N THR A 68 -26.41 21.30 11.23
CA THR A 68 -26.99 21.41 9.88
C THR A 68 -28.48 21.70 9.89
N GLY A 69 -29.17 21.38 10.99
CA GLY A 69 -30.61 21.13 10.93
C GLY A 69 -30.93 19.94 10.03
N ARG A 70 -32.21 19.76 9.71
CA ARG A 70 -32.64 18.72 8.75
C ARG A 70 -32.21 19.12 7.33
N VAL A 71 -31.37 18.31 6.71
CA VAL A 71 -30.91 18.45 5.33
C VAL A 71 -31.55 17.35 4.49
N GLU A 72 -32.33 17.73 3.49
CA GLU A 72 -32.94 16.79 2.55
C GLU A 72 -31.88 16.22 1.58
N ILE A 73 -31.99 14.93 1.29
CA ILE A 73 -31.18 14.23 0.30
C ILE A 73 -32.02 14.12 -0.98
N PRO A 74 -31.73 14.93 -2.01
CA PRO A 74 -32.55 14.96 -3.23
C PRO A 74 -32.38 13.70 -4.08
N ASP A 75 -31.22 13.04 -3.99
CA ASP A 75 -30.87 11.85 -4.77
C ASP A 75 -30.25 10.77 -3.86
N PRO A 76 -31.07 9.95 -3.17
CA PRO A 76 -30.57 8.91 -2.28
C PRO A 76 -29.97 7.70 -3.02
N PRO A 77 -29.01 6.97 -2.42
CA PRO A 77 -28.32 7.31 -1.18
C PRO A 77 -27.37 8.48 -1.41
N ALA A 78 -27.28 9.40 -0.45
CA ALA A 78 -26.30 10.50 -0.48
C ALA A 78 -24.88 9.94 -0.47
N SER A 79 -23.91 10.74 -0.94
CA SER A 79 -22.50 10.46 -0.67
C SER A 79 -22.33 10.12 0.82
N PRO A 80 -21.70 8.99 1.16
CA PRO A 80 -21.46 8.64 2.55
C PRO A 80 -20.41 9.55 3.18
N TRP A 81 -19.74 10.38 2.37
CA TRP A 81 -18.63 11.22 2.76
C TRP A 81 -19.06 12.68 2.72
N LEU A 82 -19.27 13.24 3.90
CA LEU A 82 -19.70 14.62 4.06
C LEU A 82 -18.54 15.47 4.59
N PRO A 83 -17.93 16.32 3.74
CA PRO A 83 -16.92 17.26 4.19
C PRO A 83 -17.49 18.19 5.27
N TYR A 84 -16.68 18.43 6.30
CA TYR A 84 -17.00 19.39 7.34
C TYR A 84 -17.17 20.80 6.77
N ASP A 85 -18.34 21.40 6.99
CA ASP A 85 -18.69 22.76 6.54
C ASP A 85 -19.15 23.67 7.70
N GLY A 86 -18.70 23.35 8.91
CA GLY A 86 -18.96 24.14 10.11
C GLY A 86 -18.01 25.32 10.28
N GLY A 87 -18.07 25.95 11.47
CA GLY A 87 -17.10 26.97 11.86
C GLY A 87 -15.67 26.41 11.96
N PRO A 88 -14.61 27.24 11.94
CA PRO A 88 -13.23 26.75 11.96
C PRO A 88 -12.95 25.79 13.12
N LEU A 89 -12.34 24.65 12.82
CA LEU A 89 -11.79 23.75 13.84
C LEU A 89 -10.51 24.37 14.43
N THR A 90 -10.27 24.11 15.70
CA THR A 90 -9.10 24.62 16.44
C THR A 90 -8.05 23.52 16.53
N SER A 91 -6.78 23.88 16.50
CA SER A 91 -5.69 22.95 16.81
C SER A 91 -5.80 22.37 18.21
N ASP A 92 -5.33 21.14 18.40
CA ASP A 92 -5.26 20.47 19.71
C ASP A 92 -6.59 20.47 20.49
N ALA A 93 -7.71 20.24 19.80
CA ALA A 93 -9.05 20.31 20.38
C ALA A 93 -9.79 18.99 20.21
N ASP A 94 -10.59 18.62 21.22
CA ASP A 94 -11.44 17.44 21.17
C ASP A 94 -12.88 17.86 20.78
N TYR A 95 -13.52 17.04 19.96
CA TYR A 95 -14.86 17.26 19.46
C TYR A 95 -15.71 16.01 19.68
N THR A 96 -16.99 16.24 19.97
CA THR A 96 -18.03 15.21 19.82
C THR A 96 -18.89 15.58 18.63
N TRP A 97 -19.34 14.57 17.91
CA TRP A 97 -20.31 14.75 16.86
C TRP A 97 -21.37 13.67 16.90
N ARG A 98 -22.53 14.00 16.35
CA ARG A 98 -23.64 13.07 16.28
C ARG A 98 -24.44 13.27 15.02
N VAL A 99 -25.04 12.19 14.53
CA VAL A 99 -25.88 12.17 13.34
C VAL A 99 -27.15 11.36 13.59
N ARG A 100 -28.26 11.81 12.98
CA ARG A 100 -29.51 11.07 12.87
C ARG A 100 -30.07 11.22 11.47
N ILE A 101 -30.92 10.29 11.07
CA ILE A 101 -31.45 10.20 9.70
C ILE A 101 -32.96 10.04 9.69
N TRP A 102 -33.55 10.33 8.54
CA TRP A 102 -34.91 9.94 8.16
C TRP A 102 -34.82 9.01 6.97
N THR A 103 -35.68 7.99 6.90
CA THR A 103 -35.81 7.10 5.72
C THR A 103 -37.13 7.31 4.97
N ASP A 104 -38.07 8.04 5.58
CA ASP A 104 -39.32 8.48 4.96
C ASP A 104 -39.20 9.98 4.63
N SER A 105 -39.64 10.38 3.44
CA SER A 105 -39.60 11.78 2.98
C SER A 105 -40.78 12.60 3.50
N ALA A 106 -41.76 11.97 4.16
CA ALA A 106 -42.86 12.67 4.81
C ALA A 106 -42.34 13.72 5.81
N THR A 107 -42.96 14.90 5.82
CA THR A 107 -42.53 16.03 6.65
C THR A 107 -42.75 15.78 8.15
N ASP A 108 -43.65 14.87 8.49
CA ASP A 108 -44.00 14.41 9.85
C ASP A 108 -43.34 13.07 10.24
N ALA A 109 -42.43 12.55 9.42
CA ALA A 109 -41.66 11.36 9.76
C ALA A 109 -40.76 11.60 10.99
N GLU A 110 -40.77 10.66 11.93
CA GLU A 110 -39.88 10.67 13.09
C GLU A 110 -38.44 10.29 12.67
N PRO A 111 -37.41 11.03 13.13
CA PRO A 111 -36.02 10.64 12.87
C PRO A 111 -35.64 9.36 13.60
N SER A 112 -34.51 8.78 13.19
CA SER A 112 -33.78 7.82 13.99
C SER A 112 -33.34 8.43 15.34
N PRO A 113 -33.01 7.59 16.34
CA PRO A 113 -32.16 8.03 17.44
C PRO A 113 -30.83 8.62 16.92
N TRP A 114 -30.21 9.46 17.74
CA TRP A 114 -28.86 9.95 17.48
C TRP A 114 -27.85 8.80 17.60
N ALA A 115 -26.86 8.79 16.71
CA ALA A 115 -25.61 8.06 16.85
C ALA A 115 -24.50 9.07 17.15
N ASP A 116 -23.68 8.79 18.16
CA ASP A 116 -22.62 9.68 18.63
C ASP A 116 -21.23 9.10 18.32
N SER A 117 -20.27 9.97 18.06
CA SER A 117 -18.85 9.65 17.90
C SER A 117 -18.02 10.89 18.31
N ALA A 118 -16.70 10.78 18.24
CA ALA A 118 -15.77 11.83 18.65
C ALA A 118 -14.61 11.91 17.66
N PHE A 119 -13.81 12.97 17.75
CA PHE A 119 -12.49 13.05 17.15
C PHE A 119 -11.70 14.15 17.87
N SER A 120 -10.38 14.12 17.79
CA SER A 120 -9.57 15.30 18.12
C SER A 120 -8.87 15.81 16.88
N THR A 121 -8.55 17.10 16.86
CA THR A 121 -7.66 17.69 15.85
C THR A 121 -6.20 17.57 16.28
N SER A 122 -5.32 17.52 15.29
CA SER A 122 -3.88 17.71 15.50
C SER A 122 -3.56 19.22 15.58
N LEU A 123 -2.29 19.59 15.40
CA LEU A 123 -1.88 20.99 15.18
C LEU A 123 -2.19 21.37 13.73
N LEU A 124 -3.34 22.00 13.50
CA LEU A 124 -3.88 22.29 12.17
C LEU A 124 -3.23 23.52 11.52
N ASP A 125 -2.78 24.48 12.34
CA ASP A 125 -2.03 25.65 11.89
C ASP A 125 -0.54 25.42 12.17
N GLY A 126 0.31 25.67 11.17
CA GLY A 126 1.76 25.60 11.33
C GLY A 126 2.30 26.57 12.39
N ALA A 127 1.56 27.62 12.73
CA ALA A 127 1.90 28.53 13.83
C ALA A 127 1.77 27.88 15.23
N ASP A 128 1.02 26.77 15.35
CA ASP A 128 0.88 26.03 16.61
C ASP A 128 1.99 24.99 16.82
N VAL A 129 2.81 24.74 15.78
CA VAL A 129 4.04 23.95 15.84
C VAL A 129 5.17 24.86 16.33
N VAL A 130 5.33 24.97 17.65
CA VAL A 130 6.20 25.99 18.28
C VAL A 130 7.46 25.43 18.93
N ALA A 131 7.55 24.11 19.12
CA ALA A 131 8.71 23.47 19.72
C ALA A 131 9.90 23.40 18.74
N ASP A 132 11.10 23.55 19.31
CA ASP A 132 12.37 23.33 18.61
C ASP A 132 12.71 21.82 18.53
N TRP A 133 13.76 21.50 17.78
CA TRP A 133 14.29 20.13 17.67
C TRP A 133 15.38 19.86 18.69
N VAL A 134 15.49 18.61 19.14
CA VAL A 134 16.59 18.12 19.97
C VAL A 134 17.54 17.25 19.17
N GLU A 135 18.79 17.70 19.05
CA GLU A 135 19.89 16.99 18.41
C GLU A 135 20.81 16.41 19.50
N PRO A 136 20.89 15.08 19.67
CA PRO A 136 21.85 14.47 20.58
C PRO A 136 23.28 14.68 20.10
N THR A 137 24.23 14.70 21.04
CA THR A 137 25.65 14.53 20.73
C THR A 137 25.84 13.14 20.12
N GLN A 138 26.39 13.10 18.91
CA GLN A 138 26.52 11.88 18.11
C GLN A 138 27.64 12.01 17.08
N THR A 139 28.10 10.87 16.57
CA THR A 139 28.91 10.83 15.34
C THR A 139 27.97 10.84 14.12
N PRO A 140 28.18 11.73 13.14
CA PRO A 140 27.43 11.69 11.89
C PRO A 140 27.63 10.37 11.15
N VAL A 141 26.58 9.87 10.51
CA VAL A 141 26.67 8.68 9.64
C VAL A 141 27.69 8.93 8.51
N GLU A 142 28.58 7.96 8.32
CA GLU A 142 29.51 7.96 7.20
C GLU A 142 28.79 7.59 5.90
N LEU A 143 28.92 8.45 4.89
CA LEU A 143 28.30 8.24 3.58
C LEU A 143 29.08 7.19 2.79
N GLU A 144 28.37 6.19 2.29
CA GLU A 144 28.95 5.21 1.37
C GLU A 144 29.14 5.81 -0.03
N PRO A 145 30.11 5.29 -0.82
CA PRO A 145 30.23 5.64 -2.24
C PRO A 145 28.98 5.26 -3.02
N GLU A 146 28.72 5.98 -4.11
CA GLU A 146 27.62 5.66 -5.03
C GLU A 146 27.77 4.23 -5.59
N ALA A 147 26.72 3.43 -5.42
CA ALA A 147 26.61 2.10 -5.97
C ALA A 147 26.21 2.16 -7.45
N SER A 148 26.81 1.30 -8.27
CA SER A 148 26.32 1.07 -9.63
C SER A 148 25.22 0.01 -9.62
N PHE A 149 24.30 0.07 -10.59
CA PHE A 149 23.22 -0.92 -10.69
C PHE A 149 23.73 -2.37 -10.69
N ALA A 150 24.87 -2.64 -11.35
CA ALA A 150 25.48 -3.98 -11.38
C ALA A 150 25.89 -4.49 -9.98
N THR A 151 26.35 -3.59 -9.10
CA THR A 151 26.77 -3.97 -7.74
C THR A 151 25.59 -4.34 -6.83
N LEU A 152 24.36 -3.96 -7.18
CA LEU A 152 23.16 -4.20 -6.36
C LEU A 152 22.75 -5.67 -6.27
N PHE A 153 23.17 -6.46 -7.25
CA PHE A 153 22.86 -7.89 -7.37
C PHE A 153 24.12 -8.77 -7.31
N THR A 154 25.27 -8.18 -7.00
CA THR A 154 26.54 -8.92 -6.90
C THR A 154 26.83 -9.24 -5.44
N PRO A 155 27.15 -10.50 -5.08
CA PRO A 155 27.61 -10.85 -3.73
C PRO A 155 28.79 -9.98 -3.29
N GLN A 156 28.70 -9.41 -2.09
CA GLN A 156 29.77 -8.60 -1.50
C GLN A 156 30.34 -9.30 -0.26
N GLU A 157 31.63 -9.11 0.01
CA GLU A 157 32.19 -9.49 1.32
C GLU A 157 31.61 -8.55 2.39
N PRO A 158 31.00 -9.09 3.46
CA PRO A 158 30.37 -8.26 4.47
C PRO A 158 31.43 -7.53 5.30
N VAL A 159 31.42 -6.20 5.23
CA VAL A 159 32.08 -5.36 6.24
C VAL A 159 31.30 -5.50 7.56
N PRO A 160 31.95 -5.78 8.69
CA PRO A 160 31.27 -5.92 9.97
C PRO A 160 30.37 -4.72 10.25
N ALA A 161 29.07 -4.97 10.50
CA ALA A 161 28.08 -3.91 10.68
C ALA A 161 28.45 -2.93 11.81
N GLY A 162 29.11 -3.41 12.87
CA GLY A 162 29.57 -2.58 13.98
C GLY A 162 30.71 -1.60 13.64
N ASP A 163 31.36 -1.75 12.49
CA ASP A 163 32.41 -0.83 12.03
C ASP A 163 31.83 0.38 11.27
N LYS A 164 30.57 0.28 10.82
CA LYS A 164 29.91 1.28 9.95
C LYS A 164 28.60 1.85 10.50
N LEU A 165 28.02 1.22 11.53
CA LEU A 165 26.79 1.65 12.20
C LEU A 165 27.07 2.17 13.59
N HIS A 166 26.22 3.08 14.06
CA HIS A 166 26.36 3.70 15.37
C HIS A 166 25.26 3.24 16.35
N PRO A 167 25.48 3.36 17.67
CA PRO A 167 24.46 3.04 18.66
C PRO A 167 23.24 3.95 18.55
N VAL A 168 22.08 3.40 18.90
CA VAL A 168 20.83 4.17 19.05
C VAL A 168 21.01 5.24 20.13
N LYS A 169 20.50 6.44 19.88
CA LYS A 169 20.64 7.57 20.82
C LYS A 169 19.52 7.49 21.85
N LEU A 170 19.88 7.60 23.12
CA LEU A 170 18.93 7.84 24.20
C LEU A 170 18.93 9.33 24.51
N VAL A 171 17.75 9.97 24.54
CA VAL A 171 17.58 11.37 24.95
C VAL A 171 16.57 11.41 26.09
N ARG A 172 16.96 11.95 27.24
CA ARG A 172 16.05 12.14 28.38
C ARG A 172 15.87 13.61 28.70
N GLN A 173 14.67 13.96 29.14
CA GLN A 173 14.39 15.26 29.73
C GLN A 173 13.41 15.08 30.89
N ASP A 174 13.82 15.55 32.07
CA ASP A 174 12.86 15.73 33.16
C ASP A 174 11.91 16.86 32.75
N LEU A 175 10.62 16.56 32.69
CA LEU A 175 9.61 17.53 32.31
C LEU A 175 9.53 18.62 33.38
N PRO A 176 9.26 19.88 33.00
CA PRO A 176 9.13 20.98 33.94
C PRO A 176 8.23 20.61 35.13
N ARG A 177 8.73 20.85 36.35
CA ARG A 177 7.94 20.58 37.56
C ARG A 177 6.69 21.45 37.52
N THR A 178 5.53 20.83 37.67
CA THR A 178 4.30 21.55 37.98
C THR A 178 4.43 22.13 39.38
N ASP A 179 4.10 23.41 39.56
CA ASP A 179 4.06 24.04 40.89
C ASP A 179 3.22 23.19 41.84
N VAL A 180 3.61 23.12 43.11
CA VAL A 180 2.88 22.32 44.12
C VAL A 180 1.42 22.81 44.25
N ASP A 181 1.19 24.08 43.96
CA ASP A 181 -0.13 24.73 43.97
C ASP A 181 -0.83 24.73 42.60
N ALA A 182 -0.25 24.11 41.56
CA ALA A 182 -0.84 24.06 40.23
C ALA A 182 -2.14 23.25 40.24
N ALA A 183 -3.14 23.72 39.49
CA ALA A 183 -4.37 22.96 39.30
C ALA A 183 -4.08 21.59 38.64
N PRO A 184 -4.90 20.55 38.91
CA PRO A 184 -4.72 19.24 38.31
C PRO A 184 -4.74 19.27 36.78
N ILE A 185 -3.91 18.44 36.15
CA ILE A 185 -3.94 18.22 34.70
C ILE A 185 -5.24 17.47 34.36
N THR A 186 -5.95 17.96 33.35
CA THR A 186 -7.21 17.37 32.86
C THR A 186 -7.04 16.79 31.47
N ARG A 187 -6.06 17.28 30.71
CA ARG A 187 -5.73 16.83 29.36
C ARG A 187 -4.25 17.05 29.07
N ALA A 188 -3.59 16.07 28.47
CA ALA A 188 -2.25 16.21 27.93
C ALA A 188 -2.08 15.47 26.61
N ARG A 189 -1.40 16.11 25.65
CA ARG A 189 -1.11 15.57 24.32
C ARG A 189 0.38 15.70 24.01
N LEU A 190 1.00 14.58 23.67
CA LEU A 190 2.40 14.54 23.20
C LEU A 190 2.41 14.38 21.69
N TYR A 191 3.02 15.34 21.01
CA TYR A 191 3.29 15.32 19.58
C TYR A 191 4.74 14.89 19.35
N LEU A 192 5.00 13.97 18.41
CA LEU A 192 6.31 13.35 18.20
C LEU A 192 6.67 13.23 16.72
N SER A 193 7.93 13.54 16.39
CA SER A 193 8.53 13.25 15.08
C SER A 193 10.04 13.06 15.20
N ALA A 194 10.68 12.65 14.11
CA ALA A 194 12.12 12.54 14.01
C ALA A 194 12.63 12.77 12.58
N GLN A 195 13.85 13.28 12.49
CA GLN A 195 14.77 12.98 11.39
C GLN A 195 15.49 11.68 11.77
N GLY A 196 14.88 10.56 11.40
CA GLY A 196 15.19 9.21 11.89
C GLY A 196 13.90 8.46 12.20
N VAL A 197 13.97 7.50 13.12
CA VAL A 197 12.80 6.87 13.76
C VAL A 197 12.84 7.02 15.26
N ILE A 198 11.67 7.07 15.91
CA ILE A 198 11.54 7.41 17.33
C ILE A 198 10.65 6.43 18.10
N GLU A 199 11.08 6.08 19.31
CA GLU A 199 10.20 5.54 20.37
C GLU A 199 10.25 6.48 21.58
N ALA A 200 9.09 6.76 22.19
CA ALA A 200 8.98 7.61 23.37
C ALA A 200 8.47 6.83 24.59
N SER A 201 8.85 7.32 25.77
CA SER A 201 8.40 6.79 27.05
C SER A 201 8.22 7.91 28.08
N ILE A 202 7.26 7.75 28.99
CA ILE A 202 7.06 8.63 30.15
C ILE A 202 7.15 7.77 31.40
N ASP A 203 8.07 8.10 32.30
CA ASP A 203 8.36 7.36 33.54
C ASP A 203 8.63 5.86 33.30
N GLY A 204 9.28 5.55 32.17
CA GLY A 204 9.60 4.19 31.71
C GLY A 204 8.41 3.38 31.15
N ALA A 205 7.24 3.99 30.94
CA ALA A 205 6.14 3.40 30.19
C ALA A 205 6.16 3.91 28.74
N ALA A 206 6.02 3.02 27.76
CA ALA A 206 5.97 3.40 26.35
C ALA A 206 4.77 4.33 26.07
N VAL A 207 4.98 5.33 25.21
CA VAL A 207 3.91 6.20 24.71
C VAL A 207 3.41 5.65 23.38
N GLY A 208 2.11 5.33 23.31
CA GLY A 208 1.51 4.74 22.11
C GLY A 208 1.95 3.30 21.85
N ASP A 209 1.57 2.80 20.68
CA ASP A 209 1.88 1.44 20.21
C ASP A 209 2.43 1.41 18.77
N SER A 210 2.62 2.57 18.16
CA SER A 210 3.26 2.71 16.85
C SER A 210 4.74 2.30 16.93
N VAL A 211 5.24 1.75 15.83
CA VAL A 211 6.65 1.38 15.64
C VAL A 211 7.16 2.02 14.37
N LEU A 212 8.47 2.31 14.30
CA LEU A 212 9.08 2.99 13.15
C LEU A 212 8.46 4.37 12.84
N ALA A 213 7.86 5.02 13.83
CA ALA A 213 7.36 6.40 13.72
C ALA A 213 8.51 7.35 13.38
N PRO A 214 8.30 8.40 12.55
CA PRO A 214 7.01 8.83 11.96
C PRO A 214 6.65 8.12 10.63
N GLY A 215 7.33 7.02 10.29
CA GLY A 215 7.25 6.41 8.97
C GLY A 215 8.13 7.11 7.94
N TRP A 216 7.96 6.75 6.67
CA TRP A 216 8.77 7.23 5.55
C TRP A 216 8.01 8.22 4.66
N THR A 217 8.45 9.47 4.69
CA THR A 217 8.00 10.54 3.79
C THR A 217 9.18 11.06 2.96
N SER A 218 8.90 11.94 2.00
CA SER A 218 9.93 12.71 1.31
C SER A 218 10.55 13.76 2.25
N TYR A 219 11.44 13.35 3.17
CA TYR A 219 11.96 14.19 4.28
C TYR A 219 12.59 15.51 3.83
N HIS A 220 13.12 15.58 2.60
CA HIS A 220 13.67 16.83 2.04
C HIS A 220 12.58 17.87 1.71
N THR A 221 11.31 17.47 1.72
CA THR A 221 10.12 18.31 1.56
C THR A 221 9.35 18.42 2.88
N TYR A 222 9.01 17.27 3.50
CA TYR A 222 8.22 17.23 4.72
C TYR A 222 8.42 15.93 5.51
N THR A 223 8.16 15.99 6.82
CA THR A 223 8.02 14.85 7.73
C THR A 223 6.76 15.01 8.54
N GLU A 224 6.20 13.89 8.97
CA GLU A 224 4.96 13.89 9.74
C GLU A 224 5.23 13.82 11.25
N PHE A 225 4.26 14.24 12.06
CA PHE A 225 4.27 14.02 13.50
C PHE A 225 2.99 13.32 13.98
N GLU A 226 3.16 12.34 14.85
CA GLU A 226 2.07 11.63 15.52
C GLU A 226 1.63 12.39 16.77
N VAL A 227 0.39 12.14 17.23
CA VAL A 227 -0.13 12.65 18.49
C VAL A 227 -0.55 11.50 19.40
N HIS A 228 -0.26 11.62 20.69
CA HIS A 228 -0.63 10.63 21.70
C HIS A 228 -1.32 11.30 22.90
N ASP A 229 -2.37 10.65 23.41
CA ASP A 229 -2.95 11.00 24.70
C ASP A 229 -2.05 10.51 25.84
N VAL A 230 -1.42 11.45 26.54
CA VAL A 230 -0.54 11.15 27.68
C VAL A 230 -1.13 11.65 29.01
N THR A 231 -2.42 11.98 29.03
CA THR A 231 -3.11 12.51 30.22
C THR A 231 -2.96 11.56 31.41
N ALA A 232 -3.21 10.27 31.20
CA ALA A 232 -3.09 9.26 32.25
C ALA A 232 -1.63 9.04 32.74
N ALA A 233 -0.64 9.29 31.88
CA ALA A 233 0.77 9.14 32.24
C ALA A 233 1.28 10.30 33.14
N LEU A 234 0.69 11.48 33.00
CA LEU A 234 1.07 12.71 33.72
C LEU A 234 0.15 13.04 34.91
N THR A 235 -0.90 12.27 35.13
CA THR A 235 -1.82 12.44 36.26
C THR A 235 -1.54 11.41 37.35
N ASP A 236 -1.40 11.87 38.59
CA ASP A 236 -1.32 10.99 39.77
C ASP A 236 -2.75 10.68 40.26
N PRO A 237 -3.16 9.41 40.38
CA PRO A 237 -4.42 9.03 41.01
C PRO A 237 -4.60 9.58 42.44
N ALA A 238 -3.50 9.83 43.16
CA ALA A 238 -3.51 10.42 44.50
C ALA A 238 -3.52 11.96 44.50
N GLY A 239 -3.42 12.59 43.31
CA GLY A 239 -3.45 14.05 43.15
C GLY A 239 -2.19 14.78 43.62
N THR A 240 -1.10 14.07 43.91
CA THR A 240 0.16 14.68 44.37
C THR A 240 1.05 15.06 43.18
N PRO A 241 1.49 16.32 43.06
CA PRO A 241 2.46 16.71 42.05
C PRO A 241 3.76 15.91 42.20
N ARG A 242 4.21 15.28 41.11
CA ARG A 242 5.47 14.52 41.08
C ARG A 242 6.27 14.89 39.82
N PRO A 243 7.61 14.75 39.84
CA PRO A 243 8.40 14.90 38.63
C PRO A 243 8.07 13.77 37.64
N HIS A 244 8.12 14.09 36.35
CA HIS A 244 7.98 13.15 35.25
C HIS A 244 9.20 13.25 34.34
N THR A 245 9.56 12.15 33.68
CA THR A 245 10.68 12.13 32.72
C THR A 245 10.17 11.62 31.37
N LEU A 246 10.47 12.36 30.31
CA LEU A 246 10.32 11.92 28.93
C LEU A 246 11.63 11.30 28.45
N GLY A 247 11.57 10.06 27.97
CA GLY A 247 12.69 9.37 27.33
C GLY A 247 12.40 9.10 25.87
N LEU A 248 13.34 9.43 24.98
CA LEU A 248 13.30 9.16 23.55
C LEU A 248 14.42 8.22 23.15
N ARG A 249 14.12 7.22 22.32
CA ARG A 249 15.11 6.45 21.55
C ARG A 249 15.08 6.92 20.11
N LEU A 250 16.23 7.25 19.54
CA LEU A 250 16.38 7.68 18.15
C LEU A 250 17.23 6.68 17.37
N GLY A 251 16.65 6.09 16.34
CA GLY A 251 17.31 5.20 15.38
C GLY A 251 17.45 5.83 14.00
N ASP A 252 18.33 5.28 13.17
CA ASP A 252 18.71 5.86 11.88
C ASP A 252 17.54 5.91 10.88
N GLY A 253 16.71 4.86 10.88
CA GLY A 253 15.52 4.74 10.03
C GLY A 253 15.81 4.93 8.55
N TRP A 254 14.84 5.45 7.80
CA TRP A 254 15.01 5.81 6.38
C TRP A 254 15.77 7.12 6.17
N PHE A 255 15.92 7.94 7.21
CA PHE A 255 16.53 9.27 7.11
C PHE A 255 18.06 9.20 6.94
N ALA A 256 18.73 8.53 7.87
CA ALA A 256 20.19 8.38 7.89
C ALA A 256 20.65 6.95 7.65
N GLY A 257 19.77 5.96 7.87
CA GLY A 257 20.08 4.56 7.71
C GLY A 257 20.24 4.17 6.25
N ARG A 258 20.56 2.89 6.03
CA ARG A 258 20.58 2.32 4.71
C ARG A 258 19.16 2.01 4.28
N ALA A 259 18.84 2.45 3.08
CA ALA A 259 17.53 2.25 2.49
C ALA A 259 17.67 2.30 0.97
N THR A 260 16.55 2.05 0.30
CA THR A 260 16.43 2.10 -1.14
C THR A 260 17.16 0.99 -1.90
N ILE A 261 17.04 1.01 -3.22
CA ILE A 261 17.64 0.01 -4.12
C ILE A 261 19.17 -0.03 -3.98
N THR A 262 19.81 1.12 -3.73
CA THR A 262 21.26 1.21 -3.62
C THR A 262 21.80 0.61 -2.33
N GLY A 263 20.98 0.53 -1.29
CA GLY A 263 21.40 0.09 0.05
C GLY A 263 22.41 1.05 0.71
N GLU A 264 22.50 2.30 0.23
CA GLU A 264 23.42 3.32 0.74
C GLU A 264 22.87 4.02 1.98
N SER A 265 23.77 4.50 2.84
CA SER A 265 23.47 5.34 4.01
C SER A 265 23.18 6.81 3.67
N GLY A 266 22.58 7.52 4.62
CA GLY A 266 22.46 8.99 4.58
C GLY A 266 21.58 9.51 3.45
N GLN A 267 20.48 8.82 3.16
CA GLN A 267 19.58 9.12 2.05
C GLN A 267 19.05 10.57 2.08
N TYR A 268 18.82 11.11 3.27
CA TYR A 268 18.33 12.48 3.47
C TYR A 268 19.27 13.33 4.34
N GLY A 269 19.92 12.73 5.35
CA GLY A 269 20.87 13.43 6.22
C GLY A 269 21.69 12.47 7.08
N THR A 270 22.63 13.01 7.86
CA THR A 270 23.62 12.20 8.61
C THR A 270 23.53 12.34 10.13
N LEU A 271 22.67 13.22 10.63
CA LEU A 271 22.50 13.51 12.06
C LEU A 271 21.05 13.30 12.46
N LEU A 272 20.82 12.49 13.48
CA LEU A 272 19.48 12.23 13.98
C LEU A 272 18.98 13.38 14.84
N ARG A 273 17.68 13.68 14.75
CA ARG A 273 17.04 14.70 15.58
C ARG A 273 15.65 14.24 15.97
N GLY A 274 15.29 14.45 17.23
CA GLY A 274 13.93 14.28 17.71
C GLY A 274 13.18 15.60 17.72
N TRP A 275 11.89 15.56 17.48
CA TRP A 275 10.99 16.70 17.72
C TRP A 275 9.88 16.24 18.65
N TRP A 276 9.56 17.07 19.64
CA TRP A 276 8.40 16.82 20.48
C TRP A 276 7.79 18.10 21.02
N GLN A 277 6.48 18.09 21.16
CA GLN A 277 5.70 19.15 21.79
C GLN A 277 4.70 18.52 22.75
N LEU A 278 4.67 18.96 24.00
CA LEU A 278 3.72 18.50 25.00
C LEU A 278 2.75 19.63 25.34
N SER A 279 1.49 19.45 24.99
CA SER A 279 0.40 20.33 25.39
C SER A 279 -0.25 19.85 26.68
N ILE A 280 -0.52 20.75 27.62
CA ILE A 280 -1.12 20.47 28.93
C ILE A 280 -2.23 21.47 29.20
N THR A 281 -3.43 20.97 29.50
CA THR A 281 -4.54 21.74 30.05
C THR A 281 -4.82 21.32 31.50
N ARG A 282 -5.14 22.29 32.35
CA ARG A 282 -5.49 22.09 33.75
C ARG A 282 -6.95 22.43 34.06
N ALA A 283 -7.42 21.97 35.21
CA ALA A 283 -8.78 22.17 35.70
C ALA A 283 -9.18 23.64 35.91
N ASP A 284 -8.22 24.56 36.06
CA ASP A 284 -8.46 26.00 36.14
C ASP A 284 -8.51 26.69 34.77
N GLY A 285 -8.39 25.93 33.68
CA GLY A 285 -8.34 26.42 32.30
C GLY A 285 -6.95 26.84 31.82
N THR A 286 -5.91 26.73 32.66
CA THR A 286 -4.54 27.08 32.26
C THR A 286 -4.03 26.11 31.19
N HIS A 287 -3.54 26.65 30.08
CA HIS A 287 -2.89 25.93 29.00
C HIS A 287 -1.38 26.18 29.00
N GLN A 288 -0.58 25.14 28.81
CA GLN A 288 0.87 25.21 28.70
C GLN A 288 1.37 24.30 27.58
N THR A 289 2.37 24.79 26.85
CA THR A 289 3.10 24.01 25.85
C THR A 289 4.56 23.89 26.26
N TRP A 290 5.07 22.68 26.29
CA TRP A 290 6.48 22.37 26.56
C TRP A 290 7.12 21.74 25.33
N GLY A 291 8.42 21.97 25.16
CA GLY A 291 9.23 21.36 24.12
C GLY A 291 10.63 21.05 24.65
N PRO A 292 11.53 20.52 23.83
CA PRO A 292 12.88 20.23 24.24
C PRO A 292 13.62 21.50 24.65
N ASP A 293 14.46 21.38 25.68
CA ASP A 293 15.32 22.47 26.12
C ASP A 293 16.72 21.98 26.52
N ARG A 294 17.57 22.93 26.96
CA ARG A 294 18.97 22.66 27.31
C ARG A 294 19.15 21.80 28.57
N THR A 295 18.07 21.46 29.27
CA THR A 295 18.10 20.51 30.40
C THR A 295 18.13 19.06 29.93
N ALA A 296 17.73 18.78 28.69
CA ALA A 296 17.84 17.45 28.11
C ALA A 296 19.30 16.94 28.07
N ARG A 297 19.43 15.62 28.19
CA ARG A 297 20.71 14.91 28.16
C ARG A 297 20.60 13.72 27.22
N CYS A 298 21.73 13.30 26.68
CA CYS A 298 21.79 12.16 25.77
C CYS A 298 22.97 11.23 26.01
N THR A 299 22.85 10.00 25.53
CA THR A 299 23.94 9.02 25.53
C THR A 299 23.79 7.98 24.42
N GLU A 300 24.90 7.37 24.05
CA GLU A 300 25.00 6.20 23.15
C GLU A 300 25.33 4.90 23.93
N SER A 301 25.26 4.95 25.26
CA SER A 301 25.63 3.83 26.15
C SER A 301 24.53 2.77 26.31
N GLY A 302 23.45 2.87 25.53
CA GLY A 302 22.33 1.94 25.56
C GLY A 302 22.68 0.55 25.00
N PRO A 303 21.79 -0.45 25.23
CA PRO A 303 22.00 -1.83 24.78
C PRO A 303 21.90 -1.98 23.25
N LEU A 304 21.13 -1.13 22.55
CA LEU A 304 21.06 -1.16 21.09
C LEU A 304 22.33 -0.54 20.48
N ARG A 305 23.22 -1.41 20.00
CA ARG A 305 24.54 -1.01 19.47
C ARG A 305 24.49 -0.55 18.03
N TYR A 306 23.47 -0.98 17.30
CA TYR A 306 23.01 -0.42 16.03
C TYR A 306 21.63 -0.99 15.71
N SER A 307 20.85 -0.28 14.90
CA SER A 307 19.65 -0.81 14.25
C SER A 307 19.46 -0.15 12.89
N ASP A 308 19.41 -0.95 11.85
CA ASP A 308 19.27 -0.52 10.47
C ASP A 308 18.23 -1.39 9.76
N ILE A 309 17.44 -0.78 8.87
CA ILE A 309 16.31 -1.44 8.22
C ILE A 309 16.77 -2.58 7.32
N MET A 310 17.91 -2.44 6.63
CA MET A 310 18.38 -3.40 5.62
C MET A 310 19.34 -4.43 6.22
N ILE A 311 20.14 -4.02 7.20
CA ILE A 311 21.15 -4.87 7.84
C ILE A 311 20.58 -5.68 9.01
N GLY A 312 19.77 -5.05 9.87
CA GLY A 312 19.27 -5.64 11.12
C GLY A 312 19.75 -4.92 12.38
N GLU A 313 19.55 -5.53 13.55
CA GLU A 313 19.81 -4.92 14.86
C GLU A 313 20.81 -5.73 15.70
N LYS A 314 21.71 -5.04 16.40
CA LYS A 314 22.50 -5.63 17.49
C LYS A 314 22.11 -5.06 18.83
N ARG A 315 21.74 -5.93 19.76
CA ARG A 315 21.42 -5.58 21.16
C ARG A 315 22.30 -6.33 22.14
N ASP A 316 23.03 -5.60 22.97
CA ASP A 316 23.85 -6.15 24.05
C ASP A 316 23.25 -5.82 25.42
N ASP A 317 22.53 -6.78 26.00
CA ASP A 317 21.77 -6.56 27.23
C ASP A 317 22.67 -6.46 28.47
N ARG A 318 23.97 -6.79 28.37
CA ARG A 318 24.93 -6.52 29.45
C ARG A 318 25.07 -5.02 29.71
N MET A 319 24.77 -4.19 28.72
CA MET A 319 24.82 -2.73 28.83
C MET A 319 23.55 -2.13 29.42
N ALA A 320 22.44 -2.86 29.49
CA ALA A 320 21.16 -2.35 29.98
C ALA A 320 21.25 -1.86 31.44
N ALA A 321 22.08 -2.50 32.27
CA ALA A 321 22.27 -2.12 33.67
C ALA A 321 22.84 -0.70 33.84
N ALA A 322 23.67 -0.22 32.90
CA ALA A 322 24.29 1.10 32.96
C ALA A 322 23.28 2.24 32.73
N VAL A 323 22.14 1.94 32.11
CA VAL A 323 21.07 2.89 31.80
C VAL A 323 19.75 2.46 32.43
N ALA A 324 19.78 1.61 33.45
CA ALA A 324 18.56 1.11 34.09
C ALA A 324 17.75 2.26 34.73
N GLY A 325 16.52 2.46 34.27
CA GLY A 325 15.65 3.54 34.74
C GLY A 325 16.02 4.93 34.20
N TRP A 326 16.80 5.02 33.13
CA TRP A 326 17.21 6.30 32.51
C TRP A 326 16.03 7.22 32.13
N ASP A 327 14.90 6.64 31.76
CA ASP A 327 13.65 7.29 31.38
C ASP A 327 12.71 7.51 32.57
N ARG A 328 13.24 7.47 33.80
CA ARG A 328 12.49 7.71 35.04
C ARG A 328 13.02 8.91 35.83
N PRO A 329 12.17 9.52 36.67
CA PRO A 329 12.59 10.59 37.57
C PRO A 329 13.64 10.12 38.56
N GLY A 330 14.62 10.99 38.85
CA GLY A 330 15.66 10.74 39.85
C GLY A 330 16.83 9.88 39.38
N PHE A 331 16.90 9.57 38.08
CA PHE A 331 18.08 8.98 37.46
C PHE A 331 19.26 9.97 37.47
N ASP A 332 20.48 9.48 37.74
CA ASP A 332 21.70 10.29 37.71
C ASP A 332 22.26 10.32 36.27
N ASP A 333 21.99 11.42 35.57
CA ASP A 333 22.45 11.68 34.22
C ASP A 333 23.66 12.64 34.16
N SER A 334 24.35 12.85 35.28
CA SER A 334 25.48 13.77 35.34
C SER A 334 26.65 13.40 34.43
N GLY A 335 26.74 12.12 34.03
CA GLY A 335 27.70 11.61 33.07
C GLY A 335 27.21 11.58 31.62
N TRP A 336 26.00 12.07 31.33
CA TRP A 336 25.43 12.11 29.98
C TRP A 336 25.78 13.44 29.29
N ASP A 337 25.85 13.38 27.96
CA ASP A 337 26.22 14.52 27.15
C ASP A 337 25.08 15.52 27.03
N PRO A 338 25.37 16.83 26.92
CA PRO A 338 24.35 17.81 26.58
C PRO A 338 23.82 17.58 25.17
N VAL A 339 22.57 17.97 24.95
CA VAL A 339 21.96 18.06 23.61
C VAL A 339 22.17 19.46 23.01
N ARG A 340 21.95 19.57 21.70
CA ARG A 340 21.74 20.85 21.02
C ARG A 340 20.25 21.05 20.76
N ILE A 341 19.77 22.27 21.00
CA ILE A 341 18.41 22.68 20.63
C ILE A 341 18.52 23.45 19.32
N ILE A 342 17.81 22.97 18.30
CA ILE A 342 17.87 23.48 16.95
C ILE A 342 16.51 24.08 16.61
N PRO A 343 16.41 25.41 16.44
CA PRO A 343 15.20 26.02 15.95
C PRO A 343 14.78 25.43 14.60
N THR A 344 13.48 25.23 14.38
CA THR A 344 12.97 24.65 13.12
C THR A 344 13.46 25.40 11.87
N ALA A 345 13.60 26.72 11.96
CA ALA A 345 14.11 27.56 10.87
C ALA A 345 15.62 27.37 10.58
N GLU A 346 16.36 26.72 11.48
CA GLU A 346 17.80 26.44 11.39
C GLU A 346 18.09 24.95 11.11
N LEU A 347 17.05 24.15 10.88
CA LEU A 347 17.17 22.72 10.61
C LEU A 347 17.88 22.46 9.26
N ASP A 348 18.85 21.55 9.24
CA ASP A 348 19.61 21.16 8.04
C ASP A 348 19.79 19.63 7.97
N PRO A 349 19.16 18.94 7.00
CA PRO A 349 18.30 19.48 5.96
C PRO A 349 16.98 20.03 6.54
N ALA A 350 16.44 21.07 5.91
CA ALA A 350 15.13 21.61 6.27
C ALA A 350 14.02 20.60 5.94
N THR A 351 12.95 20.62 6.72
CA THR A 351 11.74 19.82 6.47
C THR A 351 10.52 20.53 7.06
N ALA A 352 9.39 20.48 6.36
CA ALA A 352 8.12 20.91 6.93
C ALA A 352 7.60 19.84 7.91
N LEU A 353 7.01 20.26 9.03
CA LEU A 353 6.28 19.37 9.93
C LEU A 353 4.79 19.39 9.55
N GLU A 354 4.25 18.24 9.17
CA GLU A 354 2.83 18.05 8.86
C GLU A 354 2.20 17.07 9.86
N PRO A 355 0.92 17.23 10.26
CA PRO A 355 0.24 16.22 11.06
C PRO A 355 0.17 14.87 10.34
N PHE A 356 0.45 13.78 11.05
CA PHE A 356 0.32 12.43 10.51
C PHE A 356 -1.12 12.14 10.05
N ARG A 357 -1.28 11.61 8.83
CA ARG A 357 -2.57 11.22 8.26
C ARG A 357 -2.53 9.79 7.72
N GLY A 358 -3.08 8.84 8.47
CA GLY A 358 -3.23 7.46 7.99
C GLY A 358 -3.18 6.43 9.11
N GLU A 359 -2.86 5.21 8.72
CA GLU A 359 -2.78 4.05 9.59
C GLU A 359 -1.30 3.86 10.04
N PRO A 360 -0.99 4.08 11.33
CA PRO A 360 0.38 3.98 11.81
C PRO A 360 0.89 2.54 11.68
N VAL A 361 2.21 2.40 11.60
CA VAL A 361 2.83 1.07 11.58
C VAL A 361 2.77 0.47 12.99
N ARG A 362 2.24 -0.75 13.11
CA ARG A 362 2.04 -1.46 14.38
C ARG A 362 2.52 -2.89 14.33
N ARG A 363 2.57 -3.53 15.50
CA ARG A 363 2.64 -4.98 15.65
C ARG A 363 1.25 -5.55 15.38
N LEU A 364 1.03 -6.11 14.20
CA LEU A 364 -0.31 -6.50 13.73
C LEU A 364 -0.80 -7.82 14.33
N LEU A 365 0.06 -8.83 14.35
CA LEU A 365 -0.24 -10.15 14.90
C LEU A 365 1.05 -10.94 15.20
N GLU A 366 0.91 -12.02 15.97
CA GLU A 366 2.02 -12.91 16.34
C GLU A 366 1.81 -14.32 15.77
N LEU A 367 2.84 -14.85 15.11
CA LEU A 367 2.89 -16.21 14.58
C LEU A 367 3.90 -17.04 15.38
N PRO A 368 3.47 -18.01 16.20
CA PRO A 368 4.40 -18.94 16.84
C PRO A 368 5.20 -19.70 15.80
N ALA A 369 6.45 -20.07 16.12
CA ALA A 369 7.21 -20.96 15.25
C ALA A 369 6.43 -22.28 15.07
N ALA A 370 6.11 -22.62 13.83
CA ALA A 370 5.40 -23.85 13.50
C ALA A 370 6.31 -25.07 13.71
N ARG A 371 7.60 -24.93 13.37
CA ARG A 371 8.60 -26.00 13.47
C ARG A 371 9.98 -25.44 13.82
N VAL A 372 10.78 -26.29 14.48
CA VAL A 372 12.24 -26.16 14.56
C VAL A 372 12.83 -27.26 13.68
N ILE A 373 13.57 -26.87 12.66
CA ILE A 373 14.15 -27.74 11.64
C ILE A 373 15.65 -27.90 11.94
N THR A 374 16.14 -29.14 11.87
CA THR A 374 17.57 -29.40 11.67
C THR A 374 17.77 -29.65 10.19
N THR A 375 18.46 -28.74 9.49
CA THR A 375 18.69 -28.87 8.04
C THR A 375 19.66 -30.02 7.75
N PRO A 376 19.73 -30.53 6.50
CA PRO A 376 20.74 -31.51 6.13
C PRO A 376 22.19 -31.06 6.37
N ALA A 377 22.47 -29.75 6.29
CA ALA A 377 23.74 -29.12 6.66
C ALA A 377 23.97 -29.03 8.18
N GLY A 378 22.99 -29.41 9.01
CA GLY A 378 23.07 -29.41 10.47
C GLY A 378 22.70 -28.08 11.13
N GLU A 379 22.07 -27.16 10.40
CA GLU A 379 21.67 -25.85 10.91
C GLU A 379 20.36 -25.94 11.68
N THR A 380 20.16 -25.06 12.66
CA THR A 380 18.88 -24.92 13.37
C THR A 380 18.08 -23.78 12.75
N VAL A 381 16.91 -24.09 12.20
CA VAL A 381 16.06 -23.12 11.49
C VAL A 381 14.64 -23.14 12.04
N LEU A 382 14.10 -21.97 12.35
CA LEU A 382 12.69 -21.78 12.66
C LEU A 382 11.89 -21.65 11.37
N ASP A 383 10.76 -22.34 11.26
CA ASP A 383 9.77 -22.16 10.19
C ASP A 383 8.47 -21.62 10.80
N PHE A 384 8.07 -20.42 10.40
CA PHE A 384 6.84 -19.77 10.86
C PHE A 384 5.61 -20.13 10.01
N GLY A 385 5.78 -20.89 8.92
CA GLY A 385 4.70 -21.38 8.06
C GLY A 385 4.12 -20.33 7.10
N GLN A 386 4.58 -19.09 7.15
CA GLN A 386 4.09 -17.96 6.36
C GLN A 386 5.24 -16.97 6.11
N VAL A 387 5.38 -16.50 4.88
CA VAL A 387 6.24 -15.35 4.57
C VAL A 387 5.56 -14.08 5.08
N ILE A 388 6.25 -13.29 5.90
CA ILE A 388 5.75 -12.06 6.52
C ILE A 388 6.74 -10.91 6.32
N ALA A 389 6.31 -9.67 6.58
CA ALA A 389 7.20 -8.60 7.00
C ALA A 389 7.10 -8.45 8.53
N GLY A 390 8.24 -8.41 9.21
CA GLY A 390 8.23 -8.36 10.67
C GLY A 390 9.57 -8.64 11.32
N ARG A 391 9.54 -9.20 12.52
CA ARG A 391 10.73 -9.50 13.30
C ARG A 391 10.52 -10.70 14.21
N VAL A 392 11.59 -11.36 14.63
CA VAL A 392 11.51 -12.47 15.58
C VAL A 392 11.61 -11.96 17.00
N ARG A 393 10.65 -12.33 17.85
CA ARG A 393 10.78 -12.24 19.30
C ARG A 393 11.24 -13.59 19.84
N LEU A 394 12.39 -13.60 20.52
CA LEU A 394 13.05 -14.79 21.04
C LEU A 394 13.19 -14.75 22.56
N ARG A 395 13.06 -15.90 23.20
CA ARG A 395 13.34 -16.11 24.63
C ARG A 395 14.55 -17.01 24.80
N ALA A 396 15.42 -16.70 25.75
CA ALA A 396 16.59 -17.51 26.05
C ALA A 396 16.98 -17.46 27.53
N VAL A 397 17.66 -18.53 27.96
CA VAL A 397 18.34 -18.64 29.26
C VAL A 397 19.75 -19.13 29.00
N GLY A 398 20.75 -18.32 29.34
CA GLY A 398 22.15 -18.65 29.10
C GLY A 398 23.09 -17.76 29.90
N PRO A 399 24.40 -18.05 29.88
CA PRO A 399 25.38 -17.23 30.57
C PRO A 399 25.52 -15.84 29.92
N ALA A 400 25.87 -14.85 30.75
CA ALA A 400 26.16 -13.50 30.28
C ALA A 400 27.22 -13.50 29.17
N GLY A 401 27.00 -12.73 28.11
CA GLY A 401 27.91 -12.65 26.96
C GLY A 401 27.70 -13.72 25.90
N THR A 402 26.72 -14.63 26.06
CA THR A 402 26.28 -15.51 24.96
C THR A 402 25.68 -14.65 23.87
N GLU A 403 26.20 -14.74 22.64
CA GLU A 403 25.64 -14.06 21.47
C GLU A 403 24.80 -15.06 20.66
N ILE A 404 23.54 -14.69 20.41
CA ILE A 404 22.59 -15.41 19.57
C ILE A 404 22.43 -14.60 18.29
N THR A 405 22.58 -15.24 17.13
CA THR A 405 22.37 -14.62 15.82
C THR A 405 21.11 -15.20 15.18
N LEU A 406 20.30 -14.33 14.58
CA LEU A 406 19.14 -14.65 13.76
C LEU A 406 19.39 -14.14 12.33
N GLU A 407 19.29 -15.04 11.35
CA GLU A 407 19.41 -14.71 9.93
C GLU A 407 18.13 -15.12 9.22
N HIS A 408 17.59 -14.23 8.39
CA HIS A 408 16.23 -14.35 7.86
C HIS A 408 16.23 -14.72 6.38
N SER A 409 15.29 -15.55 5.96
CA SER A 409 15.08 -15.91 4.55
C SER A 409 13.62 -16.24 4.28
N GLU A 410 13.17 -16.00 3.05
CA GLU A 410 11.81 -16.32 2.63
C GLU A 410 11.65 -17.80 2.26
N HIS A 411 12.74 -18.46 1.85
CA HIS A 411 12.74 -19.84 1.39
C HIS A 411 13.97 -20.64 1.88
N LEU A 412 13.91 -21.97 1.76
CA LEU A 412 15.08 -22.86 1.91
C LEU A 412 15.61 -23.23 0.53
N ASP A 413 16.85 -23.70 0.43
CA ASP A 413 17.38 -24.16 -0.86
C ASP A 413 16.72 -25.49 -1.30
N ALA A 414 17.09 -25.98 -2.49
CA ALA A 414 16.55 -27.22 -3.05
C ALA A 414 16.80 -28.47 -2.17
N ASP A 415 17.87 -28.44 -1.36
CA ASP A 415 18.23 -29.51 -0.43
C ASP A 415 17.57 -29.32 0.95
N GLY A 416 16.86 -28.22 1.18
CA GLY A 416 16.23 -27.87 2.45
C GLY A 416 17.20 -27.25 3.47
N ASN A 417 18.33 -26.70 3.04
CA ASN A 417 19.23 -25.91 3.88
C ASN A 417 18.88 -24.43 3.86
N PHE A 418 19.38 -23.70 4.85
CA PHE A 418 19.22 -22.26 4.88
C PHE A 418 20.13 -21.60 3.85
N PHE A 419 19.59 -20.63 3.12
CA PHE A 419 20.35 -19.72 2.28
C PHE A 419 19.76 -18.31 2.38
N SER A 420 20.56 -17.30 2.07
CA SER A 420 20.06 -15.94 1.92
C SER A 420 19.49 -15.78 0.51
N ASN A 421 18.17 -15.61 0.38
CA ASN A 421 17.54 -15.32 -0.90
C ASN A 421 17.74 -13.87 -1.34
N VAL A 422 18.32 -13.02 -0.48
CA VAL A 422 18.68 -11.64 -0.79
C VAL A 422 20.19 -11.48 -0.94
N GLN A 423 20.57 -10.70 -1.96
CA GLN A 423 21.95 -10.32 -2.27
C GLN A 423 22.06 -8.81 -2.48
N GLY A 424 23.27 -8.28 -2.32
CA GLY A 424 23.59 -6.87 -2.55
C GLY A 424 24.25 -6.22 -1.33
N PRO A 425 24.75 -4.98 -1.50
CA PRO A 425 25.38 -4.24 -0.41
C PRO A 425 24.37 -3.98 0.71
N ASN A 426 24.79 -4.26 1.94
CA ASN A 426 24.05 -3.93 3.16
C ASN A 426 22.66 -4.57 3.31
N LYS A 427 22.43 -5.75 2.72
CA LYS A 427 21.16 -6.47 2.81
C LYS A 427 21.27 -7.73 3.69
N ASP A 428 21.96 -7.58 4.81
CA ASP A 428 22.40 -8.68 5.67
C ASP A 428 21.23 -9.43 6.33
N GLN A 429 20.10 -8.76 6.58
CA GLN A 429 18.90 -9.31 7.25
C GLN A 429 19.21 -10.13 8.52
N ARG A 430 20.06 -9.56 9.38
CA ARG A 430 20.69 -10.26 10.49
C ARG A 430 20.57 -9.50 11.80
N ASP A 431 20.00 -10.18 12.79
CA ASP A 431 19.87 -9.67 14.15
C ASP A 431 20.83 -10.40 15.11
N LEU A 432 21.41 -9.67 16.05
CA LEU A 432 22.36 -10.18 17.05
C LEU A 432 21.93 -9.78 18.45
N TRP A 433 21.85 -10.75 19.34
CA TRP A 433 21.47 -10.54 20.73
C TRP A 433 22.51 -11.12 21.70
N VAL A 434 23.06 -10.28 22.57
CA VAL A 434 23.99 -10.68 23.62
C VAL A 434 23.27 -10.71 24.97
N LEU A 435 23.24 -11.89 25.61
CA LEU A 435 22.55 -12.10 26.89
C LEU A 435 23.23 -11.36 28.04
N ALA A 436 22.41 -10.83 28.95
CA ALA A 436 22.88 -10.29 30.23
C ALA A 436 23.20 -11.41 31.24
N GLY A 437 22.66 -12.62 31.04
CA GLY A 437 22.83 -13.75 31.95
C GLY A 437 21.97 -13.65 33.22
N THR A 438 20.86 -12.93 33.13
CA THR A 438 19.90 -12.68 34.21
C THR A 438 18.65 -13.56 34.12
N GLY A 439 18.42 -14.18 32.96
CA GLY A 439 17.27 -15.05 32.71
C GLY A 439 17.27 -16.31 33.58
N THR A 440 16.07 -16.76 33.96
CA THR A 440 15.84 -18.05 34.61
C THR A 440 14.83 -18.87 33.80
N PRO A 441 14.72 -20.19 34.00
CA PRO A 441 13.71 -20.99 33.31
C PRO A 441 12.26 -20.50 33.52
N GLN A 442 11.98 -19.80 34.63
CA GLN A 442 10.66 -19.23 34.92
C GLN A 442 10.48 -17.81 34.38
N ALA A 443 11.57 -17.10 34.14
CA ALA A 443 11.61 -15.73 33.64
C ALA A 443 12.81 -15.59 32.68
N PRO A 444 12.69 -16.12 31.44
CA PRO A 444 13.76 -16.02 30.46
C PRO A 444 13.97 -14.57 30.03
N GLU A 445 15.17 -14.25 29.56
CA GLU A 445 15.39 -12.96 28.89
C GLU A 445 14.61 -12.97 27.56
N THR A 446 14.14 -11.80 27.11
CA THR A 446 13.35 -11.66 25.88
C THR A 446 13.99 -10.63 24.97
N TYR A 447 14.18 -11.00 23.71
CA TYR A 447 14.65 -10.16 22.63
C TYR A 447 13.58 -9.95 21.59
N GLU A 448 13.44 -8.72 21.12
CA GLU A 448 12.70 -8.33 19.92
C GLU A 448 13.47 -7.13 19.37
N PRO A 449 13.82 -7.12 18.06
CA PRO A 449 14.40 -5.94 17.43
C PRO A 449 13.50 -4.70 17.60
N THR A 450 14.04 -3.49 17.54
CA THR A 450 13.30 -2.25 17.81
C THR A 450 13.05 -1.45 16.54
N PHE A 451 14.10 -1.09 15.80
CA PHE A 451 14.02 -0.19 14.63
C PHE A 451 14.35 -0.87 13.29
N THR A 452 14.09 -2.17 13.19
CA THR A 452 14.26 -2.96 11.96
C THR A 452 13.11 -3.94 11.77
N PHE A 453 12.99 -4.43 10.54
CA PHE A 453 12.10 -5.51 10.12
C PHE A 453 12.74 -6.27 8.98
N HIS A 454 12.25 -7.48 8.71
CA HIS A 454 12.75 -8.39 7.67
C HIS A 454 11.56 -9.01 6.94
N GLY A 455 11.75 -9.40 5.69
CA GLY A 455 10.78 -10.23 4.97
C GLY A 455 11.21 -11.69 5.02
N PHE A 456 10.45 -12.55 5.69
CA PHE A 456 10.89 -13.92 5.96
C PHE A 456 9.77 -14.88 6.31
N ARG A 457 10.04 -16.17 6.11
CA ARG A 457 9.33 -17.30 6.70
C ARG A 457 10.24 -18.13 7.59
N TYR A 458 11.53 -18.16 7.27
CA TYR A 458 12.54 -18.96 7.94
C TYR A 458 13.53 -18.06 8.66
N ALA A 459 13.96 -18.48 9.85
CA ALA A 459 15.04 -17.82 10.58
C ALA A 459 16.07 -18.85 11.05
N ARG A 460 17.30 -18.78 10.55
CA ARG A 460 18.42 -19.57 11.07
C ARG A 460 18.87 -19.00 12.40
N VAL A 461 19.00 -19.87 13.39
CA VAL A 461 19.41 -19.49 14.74
C VAL A 461 20.76 -20.12 15.05
N THR A 462 21.75 -19.28 15.37
CA THR A 462 23.09 -19.74 15.80
C THR A 462 23.44 -19.15 17.17
N GLY A 463 24.23 -19.89 17.95
CA GLY A 463 24.64 -19.47 19.30
C GLY A 463 23.57 -19.62 20.40
N TYR A 464 22.39 -20.19 20.09
CA TYR A 464 21.33 -20.39 21.08
C TYR A 464 21.78 -21.32 22.24
N PRO A 465 21.60 -20.92 23.51
CA PRO A 465 22.00 -21.75 24.64
C PRO A 465 21.02 -22.89 24.87
N GLY A 466 21.46 -24.13 24.63
CA GLY A 466 20.67 -25.33 24.87
C GLY A 466 19.84 -25.76 23.67
N GLU A 467 18.62 -26.26 23.93
CA GLU A 467 17.70 -26.75 22.90
C GLU A 467 16.65 -25.68 22.59
N LEU A 468 16.58 -25.25 21.34
CA LEU A 468 15.56 -24.30 20.86
C LEU A 468 14.24 -25.02 20.61
N ARG A 469 13.14 -24.50 21.15
CA ARG A 469 11.78 -25.04 20.98
C ARG A 469 10.89 -24.03 20.28
N THR A 470 9.81 -24.52 19.68
CA THR A 470 8.81 -23.67 19.00
C THR A 470 8.20 -22.61 19.92
N GLY A 471 8.04 -22.91 21.21
CA GLY A 471 7.52 -21.97 22.21
C GLY A 471 8.50 -20.87 22.64
N ASP A 472 9.77 -20.93 22.21
CA ASP A 472 10.78 -19.94 22.55
C ASP A 472 10.81 -18.76 21.56
N ALA A 473 10.17 -18.90 20.39
CA ALA A 473 10.18 -17.91 19.33
C ALA A 473 8.79 -17.64 18.75
N VAL A 474 8.49 -16.36 18.52
CA VAL A 474 7.33 -15.91 17.75
C VAL A 474 7.78 -14.92 16.69
N ALA A 475 7.22 -14.98 15.50
CA ALA A 475 7.35 -13.94 14.49
C ALA A 475 6.27 -12.87 14.74
N VAL A 476 6.70 -11.63 14.93
CA VAL A 476 5.83 -10.46 15.13
C VAL A 476 5.68 -9.78 13.78
N VAL A 477 4.47 -9.84 13.22
CA VAL A 477 4.14 -9.18 11.94
C VAL A 477 4.06 -7.67 12.16
N VAL A 478 4.72 -6.91 11.29
CA VAL A 478 4.77 -5.45 11.35
C VAL A 478 4.28 -4.89 10.02
N GLY A 479 3.39 -3.89 10.07
CA GLY A 479 2.84 -3.21 8.90
C GLY A 479 1.91 -2.07 9.32
N SER A 480 1.43 -1.30 8.35
CA SER A 480 0.37 -0.31 8.59
C SER A 480 -0.93 -1.02 8.99
N ASP A 481 -1.60 -0.49 10.01
CA ASP A 481 -2.78 -1.10 10.63
C ASP A 481 -4.06 -0.91 9.81
N LEU A 482 -4.10 -1.55 8.65
CA LEU A 482 -5.19 -1.46 7.67
C LEU A 482 -6.31 -2.42 8.03
N GLU A 483 -7.53 -1.89 8.14
CA GLU A 483 -8.73 -2.70 8.37
C GLU A 483 -9.02 -3.58 7.15
N ALA A 484 -9.36 -4.85 7.37
CA ALA A 484 -9.81 -5.74 6.31
C ALA A 484 -11.12 -5.23 5.68
N ALA A 485 -11.27 -5.38 4.37
CA ALA A 485 -12.35 -4.70 3.64
C ALA A 485 -13.12 -5.61 2.68
N GLY A 486 -12.69 -6.86 2.51
CA GLY A 486 -13.37 -7.84 1.69
C GLY A 486 -12.72 -9.21 1.85
N ASP A 487 -13.40 -10.22 1.31
CA ASP A 487 -12.93 -11.60 1.31
C ASP A 487 -13.49 -12.32 0.08
N PHE A 488 -12.77 -13.33 -0.38
CA PHE A 488 -13.13 -14.16 -1.52
C PHE A 488 -12.89 -15.64 -1.22
N THR A 489 -13.86 -16.49 -1.56
CA THR A 489 -13.72 -17.94 -1.51
C THR A 489 -14.52 -18.62 -2.61
N CYS A 490 -14.03 -19.74 -3.12
CA CYS A 490 -14.67 -20.50 -4.17
C CYS A 490 -14.43 -22.01 -4.04
N SER A 491 -14.99 -22.77 -4.98
CA SER A 491 -14.91 -24.23 -4.96
C SER A 491 -13.53 -24.82 -5.30
N ASP A 492 -12.56 -24.02 -5.75
CA ASP A 492 -11.18 -24.48 -6.02
C ASP A 492 -10.24 -23.93 -4.94
N GLU A 493 -9.69 -24.83 -4.12
CA GLU A 493 -8.81 -24.46 -3.01
C GLU A 493 -7.50 -23.81 -3.45
N ARG A 494 -7.05 -24.02 -4.70
CA ARG A 494 -5.85 -23.38 -5.23
C ARG A 494 -6.09 -21.89 -5.46
N LEU A 495 -7.28 -21.52 -5.94
CA LEU A 495 -7.68 -20.10 -6.07
C LEU A 495 -7.90 -19.44 -4.71
N ASN A 496 -8.43 -20.19 -3.72
CA ASN A 496 -8.52 -19.69 -2.34
C ASN A 496 -7.13 -19.43 -1.75
N ARG A 497 -6.15 -20.32 -2.03
CA ARG A 497 -4.75 -20.13 -1.65
C ARG A 497 -4.13 -18.93 -2.38
N LEU A 498 -4.39 -18.75 -3.67
CA LEU A 498 -3.92 -17.60 -4.44
C LEU A 498 -4.42 -16.27 -3.82
N HIS A 499 -5.72 -16.17 -3.51
CA HIS A 499 -6.27 -15.01 -2.80
C HIS A 499 -5.57 -14.76 -1.46
N ALA A 500 -5.41 -15.80 -0.64
CA ALA A 500 -4.72 -15.69 0.64
C ALA A 500 -3.26 -15.21 0.49
N ASN A 501 -2.54 -15.71 -0.52
CA ASN A 501 -1.18 -15.29 -0.85
C ASN A 501 -1.14 -13.80 -1.21
N THR A 502 -2.09 -13.31 -2.02
CA THR A 502 -2.23 -11.89 -2.35
C THR A 502 -2.44 -11.02 -1.11
N VAL A 503 -3.34 -11.42 -0.20
CA VAL A 503 -3.61 -10.69 1.05
C VAL A 503 -2.37 -10.61 1.94
N TRP A 504 -1.60 -11.70 2.04
CA TRP A 504 -0.34 -11.70 2.79
C TRP A 504 0.73 -10.85 2.14
N SER A 505 0.84 -10.85 0.81
CA SER A 505 1.77 -9.98 0.09
C SER A 505 1.44 -8.51 0.26
N GLN A 506 0.16 -8.14 0.22
CA GLN A 506 -0.28 -6.78 0.53
C GLN A 506 0.08 -6.39 1.95
N ARG A 507 -0.25 -7.22 2.94
CA ARG A 507 0.04 -6.93 4.36
C ARG A 507 1.52 -6.72 4.61
N ALA A 508 2.36 -7.56 4.02
CA ALA A 508 3.81 -7.49 4.20
C ALA A 508 4.42 -6.23 3.56
N ASN A 509 3.82 -5.75 2.48
CA ASN A 509 4.35 -4.63 1.70
C ASN A 509 3.68 -3.29 1.98
N PHE A 510 2.65 -3.23 2.82
CA PHE A 510 2.01 -1.98 3.21
C PHE A 510 2.53 -1.58 4.59
N LEU A 511 3.77 -1.06 4.61
CA LEU A 511 4.45 -0.60 5.81
C LEU A 511 4.90 0.84 5.59
N SER A 512 4.10 1.80 6.11
CA SER A 512 4.20 3.24 5.84
C SER A 512 3.97 3.64 4.38
N ILE A 513 4.53 2.92 3.41
CA ILE A 513 4.38 3.12 1.97
C ILE A 513 4.10 1.75 1.31
N PRO A 514 3.50 1.70 0.10
CA PRO A 514 3.32 0.46 -0.64
C PRO A 514 4.65 0.02 -1.26
N THR A 515 5.42 -0.81 -0.56
CA THR A 515 6.73 -1.30 -1.01
C THR A 515 6.61 -2.39 -2.06
N ASP A 516 7.59 -2.51 -2.95
CA ASP A 516 7.68 -3.62 -3.90
C ASP A 516 7.81 -4.99 -3.20
N CYS A 517 8.78 -5.07 -2.28
CA CYS A 517 9.09 -6.26 -1.50
C CYS A 517 9.58 -5.87 -0.09
N PRO A 518 9.31 -6.66 0.98
CA PRO A 518 9.62 -6.26 2.35
C PRO A 518 11.05 -6.59 2.84
N GLN A 519 11.87 -7.21 2.00
CA GLN A 519 13.12 -7.87 2.38
C GLN A 519 14.36 -7.21 1.77
N ARG A 520 14.37 -6.92 0.45
CA ARG A 520 15.60 -6.51 -0.27
C ARG A 520 15.70 -5.02 -0.61
N GLU A 521 14.61 -4.39 -1.05
CA GLU A 521 14.59 -3.05 -1.66
C GLU A 521 13.71 -2.12 -0.82
N ARG A 522 12.46 -2.55 -0.62
CA ARG A 522 11.50 -1.95 0.30
C ARG A 522 11.10 -0.54 -0.10
N VAL A 523 10.97 -0.27 -1.39
CA VAL A 523 10.69 1.07 -1.90
C VAL A 523 9.34 1.17 -2.57
N GLY A 524 8.76 2.38 -2.57
CA GLY A 524 7.45 2.63 -3.15
C GLY A 524 7.48 2.73 -4.67
N TRP A 525 7.75 1.62 -5.35
CA TRP A 525 7.72 1.53 -6.81
C TRP A 525 6.32 1.86 -7.35
N THR A 526 6.24 2.88 -8.18
CA THR A 526 4.97 3.46 -8.63
C THR A 526 4.21 2.52 -9.58
N GLY A 527 4.91 1.78 -10.43
CA GLY A 527 4.31 0.81 -11.36
C GLY A 527 3.63 -0.35 -10.64
N ASP A 528 4.28 -0.89 -9.61
CA ASP A 528 3.80 -2.00 -8.80
C ASP A 528 2.47 -1.65 -8.13
N ILE A 529 2.42 -0.53 -7.41
CA ILE A 529 1.17 -0.12 -6.75
C ILE A 529 0.10 0.30 -7.74
N GLN A 530 0.47 0.84 -8.92
CA GLN A 530 -0.51 1.16 -9.95
C GLN A 530 -1.27 -0.09 -10.40
N VAL A 531 -0.56 -1.20 -10.68
CA VAL A 531 -1.20 -2.43 -11.16
C VAL A 531 -1.94 -3.15 -10.04
N PHE A 532 -1.50 -2.99 -8.80
CA PHE A 532 -2.07 -3.66 -7.65
C PHE A 532 -3.19 -2.88 -6.93
N ALA A 533 -3.27 -1.56 -7.09
CA ALA A 533 -4.22 -0.72 -6.35
C ALA A 533 -5.68 -1.23 -6.41
N PRO A 534 -6.22 -1.68 -7.57
CA PRO A 534 -7.57 -2.25 -7.61
C PRO A 534 -7.75 -3.45 -6.67
N ALA A 535 -6.83 -4.42 -6.70
CA ALA A 535 -6.83 -5.58 -5.82
C ALA A 535 -6.64 -5.18 -4.36
N ALA A 536 -5.73 -4.25 -4.08
CA ALA A 536 -5.49 -3.72 -2.75
C ALA A 536 -6.76 -3.14 -2.12
N THR A 537 -7.58 -2.46 -2.94
CA THR A 537 -8.88 -1.93 -2.49
C THR A 537 -9.89 -3.01 -2.20
N ASN A 538 -9.79 -4.24 -2.73
CA ASN A 538 -10.73 -5.31 -2.39
C ASN A 538 -10.45 -5.89 -0.99
N ASN A 539 -9.17 -5.97 -0.62
CA ASN A 539 -8.70 -6.71 0.54
C ASN A 539 -8.69 -5.88 1.83
N ALA A 540 -8.35 -4.59 1.75
CA ALA A 540 -8.22 -3.72 2.92
C ALA A 540 -8.68 -2.27 2.65
N GLN A 541 -8.95 -1.52 3.72
CA GLN A 541 -9.27 -0.10 3.69
C GLN A 541 -7.97 0.69 3.45
N VAL A 542 -7.64 0.90 2.18
CA VAL A 542 -6.34 1.49 1.75
C VAL A 542 -6.44 2.94 1.32
N HIS A 543 -7.61 3.58 1.47
CA HIS A 543 -7.83 4.93 0.95
C HIS A 543 -6.85 5.95 1.54
N THR A 544 -6.83 6.11 2.86
CA THR A 544 -5.98 7.10 3.53
C THR A 544 -4.51 6.79 3.31
N PHE A 545 -4.11 5.52 3.42
CA PHE A 545 -2.77 5.04 3.13
C PHE A 545 -2.27 5.45 1.74
N LEU A 546 -3.04 5.18 0.68
CA LEU A 546 -2.64 5.52 -0.69
C LEU A 546 -2.73 7.02 -0.98
N ALA A 547 -3.69 7.73 -0.38
CA ALA A 547 -3.77 9.20 -0.48
C ALA A 547 -2.56 9.88 0.17
N ARG A 548 -2.07 9.34 1.30
CA ARG A 548 -0.82 9.74 1.96
C ARG A 548 0.39 9.42 1.09
N TRP A 549 0.50 8.22 0.52
CA TRP A 549 1.59 7.91 -0.40
C TRP A 549 1.61 8.84 -1.63
N LEU A 550 0.45 9.17 -2.21
CA LEU A 550 0.36 10.13 -3.32
C LEU A 550 0.87 11.54 -2.94
N ARG A 551 0.86 11.93 -1.65
CA ARG A 551 1.50 13.17 -1.18
C ARG A 551 3.02 13.13 -1.33
N ASN A 552 3.65 11.96 -1.12
CA ASN A 552 5.07 11.75 -1.44
C ASN A 552 5.29 11.84 -2.96
N VAL A 553 4.46 11.17 -3.76
CA VAL A 553 4.61 11.19 -5.23
C VAL A 553 4.56 12.62 -5.78
N ARG A 554 3.69 13.47 -5.23
CA ARG A 554 3.64 14.91 -5.57
C ARG A 554 4.84 15.70 -5.05
N ALA A 555 5.38 15.33 -3.88
CA ALA A 555 6.56 15.97 -3.31
C ALA A 555 7.82 15.69 -4.15
N ASP A 556 7.89 14.49 -4.72
CA ASP A 556 9.04 14.03 -5.51
C ASP A 556 8.92 14.31 -7.01
N GLN A 557 7.78 14.84 -7.47
CA GLN A 557 7.60 15.17 -8.89
C GLN A 557 8.60 16.27 -9.29
N LEU A 558 9.33 16.02 -10.38
CA LEU A 558 10.35 16.94 -10.86
C LEU A 558 9.72 18.18 -11.52
N ASP A 559 10.46 19.30 -11.51
CA ASP A 559 10.00 20.59 -12.05
C ASP A 559 9.58 20.55 -13.53
N ASP A 560 10.13 19.61 -14.31
CA ASP A 560 9.76 19.41 -15.72
C ASP A 560 8.46 18.61 -15.92
N GLY A 561 7.85 18.16 -14.82
CA GLY A 561 6.61 17.39 -14.79
C GLY A 561 6.82 15.87 -14.70
N ARG A 562 8.05 15.36 -14.74
CA ARG A 562 8.31 13.93 -14.60
C ARG A 562 7.92 13.42 -13.21
N VAL A 563 7.15 12.34 -13.20
CA VAL A 563 6.88 11.54 -12.00
C VAL A 563 7.93 10.44 -11.93
N VAL A 564 8.61 10.38 -10.79
CA VAL A 564 9.67 9.41 -10.52
C VAL A 564 9.11 8.00 -10.36
N ILE A 565 9.94 7.00 -10.67
CA ILE A 565 9.57 5.57 -10.64
C ILE A 565 9.37 5.00 -9.22
N ILE A 566 9.86 5.72 -8.21
CA ILE A 566 9.84 5.31 -6.80
C ILE A 566 9.51 6.55 -5.98
N SER A 567 8.63 6.41 -4.98
CA SER A 567 8.36 7.47 -4.02
C SER A 567 8.14 6.89 -2.62
N PRO A 568 8.80 7.41 -1.56
CA PRO A 568 9.68 8.59 -1.53
C PRO A 568 10.97 8.46 -2.38
N PHE A 569 11.35 9.53 -3.06
CA PHE A 569 12.58 9.62 -3.87
C PHE A 569 13.62 10.46 -3.12
N ALA A 570 14.62 9.79 -2.54
CA ALA A 570 15.63 10.45 -1.75
C ALA A 570 16.61 11.26 -2.63
N PRO A 571 17.13 12.42 -2.16
CA PRO A 571 18.07 13.22 -2.95
C PRO A 571 19.28 12.46 -3.49
N ARG A 572 19.81 11.49 -2.73
CA ARG A 572 20.94 10.65 -3.18
C ARG A 572 20.57 9.74 -4.36
N GLN A 573 19.31 9.36 -4.51
CA GLN A 573 18.87 8.53 -5.64
C GLN A 573 18.86 9.30 -6.96
N ALA A 574 18.93 10.64 -6.95
CA ALA A 574 19.07 11.42 -8.18
C ALA A 574 20.34 11.06 -8.97
N ALA A 575 21.37 10.53 -8.31
CA ALA A 575 22.59 10.03 -8.96
C ALA A 575 22.37 8.79 -9.86
N MET A 576 21.19 8.14 -9.77
CA MET A 576 20.79 7.11 -10.72
C MET A 576 20.52 7.70 -12.11
N GLU A 577 20.07 8.96 -12.19
CA GLU A 577 19.76 9.58 -13.47
C GLU A 577 21.02 9.70 -14.35
N GLY A 578 20.94 9.19 -15.58
CA GLY A 578 22.04 9.23 -16.53
C GLY A 578 23.05 8.08 -16.41
N GLN A 579 22.88 7.14 -15.48
CA GLN A 579 23.58 5.86 -15.52
C GLN A 579 23.15 5.06 -16.78
N PRO A 580 24.04 4.22 -17.37
CA PRO A 580 23.68 3.40 -18.51
C PRO A 580 22.71 2.27 -18.12
N GLY A 581 21.94 1.79 -19.10
CA GLY A 581 21.01 0.69 -18.92
C GLY A 581 19.83 1.00 -18.00
N ILE A 582 19.26 -0.05 -17.39
CA ILE A 582 18.08 0.04 -16.53
C ILE A 582 18.27 0.94 -15.30
N GLY A 583 19.48 1.01 -14.76
CA GLY A 583 19.79 1.87 -13.60
C GLY A 583 19.58 3.36 -13.88
N GLY A 584 19.57 3.78 -15.16
CA GLY A 584 19.33 5.15 -15.59
C GLY A 584 17.86 5.55 -15.69
N ILE A 585 16.93 4.61 -15.57
CA ILE A 585 15.51 4.86 -15.74
C ILE A 585 14.96 5.47 -14.45
N THR A 586 14.73 6.78 -14.42
CA THR A 586 14.16 7.48 -13.25
C THR A 586 12.71 7.91 -13.44
N ALA A 587 12.20 7.89 -14.67
CA ALA A 587 10.81 8.11 -15.04
C ALA A 587 10.44 7.18 -16.20
N ALA A 588 9.30 6.50 -16.12
CA ALA A 588 8.89 5.52 -17.13
C ALA A 588 7.37 5.47 -17.32
N ALA A 589 6.97 5.16 -18.55
CA ALA A 589 5.60 4.80 -18.89
C ALA A 589 5.14 3.58 -18.09
N GLY A 590 3.94 3.62 -17.53
CA GLY A 590 3.39 2.59 -16.66
C GLY A 590 3.85 2.67 -15.20
N TRP A 591 4.87 3.47 -14.88
CA TRP A 591 5.29 3.78 -13.51
C TRP A 591 4.80 5.18 -13.11
N GLY A 592 5.18 6.22 -13.87
CA GLY A 592 4.77 7.59 -13.60
C GLY A 592 3.25 7.80 -13.69
N ASP A 593 2.56 6.97 -14.48
CA ASP A 593 1.10 6.98 -14.65
C ASP A 593 0.32 6.63 -13.38
N ALA A 594 1.01 6.13 -12.33
CA ALA A 594 0.42 5.92 -11.01
C ALA A 594 -0.21 7.20 -10.44
N ILE A 595 0.34 8.38 -10.78
CA ILE A 595 -0.22 9.69 -10.37
C ILE A 595 -1.62 9.94 -10.92
N ILE A 596 -2.03 9.21 -11.97
CA ILE A 596 -3.35 9.31 -12.60
C ILE A 596 -4.23 8.13 -12.16
N ARG A 597 -3.72 6.90 -12.33
CA ARG A 597 -4.51 5.67 -12.19
C ARG A 597 -4.85 5.32 -10.73
N VAL A 598 -3.94 5.57 -9.78
CA VAL A 598 -4.20 5.28 -8.36
C VAL A 598 -5.29 6.22 -7.81
N PRO A 599 -5.23 7.56 -8.00
CA PRO A 599 -6.33 8.44 -7.62
C PRO A 599 -7.68 8.07 -8.25
N LEU A 600 -7.69 7.69 -9.52
CA LEU A 600 -8.93 7.27 -10.19
C LEU A 600 -9.51 6.00 -9.55
N THR A 601 -8.66 4.99 -9.27
CA THR A 601 -9.07 3.78 -8.57
C THR A 601 -9.69 4.11 -7.20
N LEU A 602 -9.08 5.03 -6.45
CA LEU A 602 -9.62 5.46 -5.16
C LEU A 602 -11.00 6.14 -5.31
N TRP A 603 -11.20 6.96 -6.35
CA TRP A 603 -12.50 7.54 -6.65
C TRP A 603 -13.53 6.48 -7.05
N GLU A 604 -13.18 5.54 -7.91
CA GLU A 604 -14.10 4.47 -8.33
C GLU A 604 -14.55 3.60 -7.16
N ARG A 605 -13.63 3.24 -6.27
CA ARG A 605 -13.86 2.29 -5.18
C ARG A 605 -14.43 2.94 -3.92
N TYR A 606 -14.14 4.22 -3.69
CA TYR A 606 -14.52 4.92 -2.46
C TYR A 606 -15.39 6.17 -2.68
N GLY A 607 -15.49 6.68 -3.90
CA GLY A 607 -16.22 7.92 -4.21
C GLY A 607 -15.44 9.21 -3.94
N ASP A 608 -14.13 9.12 -3.67
CA ASP A 608 -13.32 10.26 -3.27
C ASP A 608 -12.97 11.22 -4.42
N VAL A 609 -13.57 12.41 -4.42
CA VAL A 609 -13.22 13.46 -5.38
C VAL A 609 -12.04 14.31 -4.90
N ASP A 610 -11.74 14.32 -3.60
CA ASP A 610 -10.71 15.19 -3.03
C ASP A 610 -9.30 14.70 -3.38
N THR A 611 -9.06 13.39 -3.36
CA THR A 611 -7.78 12.83 -3.84
C THR A 611 -7.57 13.10 -5.33
N LEU A 612 -8.62 13.02 -6.17
CA LEU A 612 -8.52 13.44 -7.57
C LEU A 612 -8.12 14.92 -7.69
N ARG A 613 -8.82 15.80 -6.97
CA ARG A 613 -8.59 17.24 -7.00
C ARG A 613 -7.18 17.61 -6.53
N ALA A 614 -6.69 16.97 -5.46
CA ALA A 614 -5.35 17.20 -4.91
C ALA A 614 -4.23 16.78 -5.88
N ASN A 615 -4.46 15.76 -6.72
CA ASN A 615 -3.47 15.23 -7.66
C ASN A 615 -3.59 15.81 -9.08
N TYR A 616 -4.71 16.46 -9.43
CA TYR A 616 -4.95 16.98 -10.77
C TYR A 616 -3.81 17.85 -11.34
N PRO A 617 -3.19 18.80 -10.59
CA PRO A 617 -2.06 19.56 -11.11
C PRO A 617 -0.86 18.68 -11.50
N ALA A 618 -0.55 17.66 -10.68
CA ALA A 618 0.55 16.73 -10.93
C ALA A 618 0.27 15.83 -12.15
N MET A 619 -0.96 15.34 -12.28
CA MET A 619 -1.43 14.58 -13.46
C MET A 619 -1.24 15.37 -14.75
N ARG A 620 -1.62 16.66 -14.73
CA ARG A 620 -1.45 17.55 -15.89
C ARG A 620 0.01 17.75 -16.23
N ALA A 621 0.86 18.02 -15.24
CA ALA A 621 2.29 18.21 -15.46
C ALA A 621 2.94 16.96 -16.10
N TRP A 622 2.53 15.76 -15.67
CA TRP A 622 2.95 14.49 -16.25
C TRP A 622 2.54 14.34 -17.72
N VAL A 623 1.27 14.58 -18.06
CA VAL A 623 0.76 14.47 -19.43
C VAL A 623 1.37 15.52 -20.35
N GLU A 624 1.50 16.77 -19.90
CA GLU A 624 2.10 17.83 -20.70
C GLU A 624 3.60 17.61 -20.92
N MET A 625 4.30 16.99 -19.96
CA MET A 625 5.69 16.55 -20.13
C MET A 625 5.79 15.50 -21.24
N GLN A 626 4.97 14.45 -21.22
CA GLN A 626 4.93 13.41 -22.26
C GLN A 626 4.63 14.02 -23.64
N SER A 627 3.61 14.89 -23.73
CA SER A 627 3.25 15.56 -24.98
C SER A 627 4.37 16.46 -25.52
N ARG A 628 5.11 17.18 -24.66
CA ARG A 628 6.28 17.96 -25.10
C ARG A 628 7.37 17.06 -25.64
N GLN A 629 7.72 15.98 -24.93
CA GLN A 629 8.76 15.06 -25.38
C GLN A 629 8.38 14.41 -26.71
N ALA A 630 7.16 13.89 -26.84
CA ALA A 630 6.63 13.35 -28.10
C ALA A 630 6.73 14.35 -29.27
N ALA A 631 6.44 15.63 -29.02
CA ALA A 631 6.49 16.65 -30.07
C ALA A 631 7.90 17.02 -30.54
N THR A 632 8.95 16.71 -29.78
CA THR A 632 10.32 17.18 -30.04
C THR A 632 11.37 16.09 -30.18
N GLU A 633 11.08 14.88 -29.69
CA GLU A 633 12.01 13.77 -29.64
C GLU A 633 11.66 12.66 -30.65
N LEU A 634 12.67 11.93 -31.14
CA LEU A 634 12.51 10.78 -32.05
C LEU A 634 13.09 9.48 -31.47
N PRO A 635 12.45 8.32 -31.76
CA PRO A 635 12.93 7.03 -31.30
C PRO A 635 14.26 6.64 -31.96
N PRO A 636 15.13 5.87 -31.25
CA PRO A 636 16.42 5.44 -31.77
C PRO A 636 16.33 4.75 -33.14
N ARG A 637 15.30 3.93 -33.37
CA ARG A 637 15.06 3.23 -34.64
C ARG A 637 14.97 4.17 -35.85
N LEU A 638 14.34 5.34 -35.69
CA LEU A 638 14.20 6.32 -36.77
C LEU A 638 15.43 7.22 -36.93
N ARG A 639 16.28 7.29 -35.89
CA ARG A 639 17.55 8.01 -35.90
C ARG A 639 18.73 7.14 -36.36
N GLY A 640 18.57 5.81 -36.38
CA GLY A 640 19.62 4.86 -36.75
C GLY A 640 20.68 4.66 -35.66
N VAL A 641 20.29 4.84 -34.39
CA VAL A 641 21.15 4.72 -33.20
C VAL A 641 20.53 3.77 -32.17
N ASP A 642 21.25 3.48 -31.09
CA ASP A 642 20.75 2.69 -29.96
C ASP A 642 20.12 3.56 -28.86
N TRP A 643 19.71 2.91 -27.77
CA TRP A 643 19.09 3.57 -26.63
C TRP A 643 20.07 4.37 -25.75
N GLU A 644 21.38 4.18 -25.90
CA GLU A 644 22.39 4.92 -25.15
C GLU A 644 22.58 6.34 -25.72
N ASP A 645 22.20 6.56 -26.97
CA ASP A 645 22.24 7.88 -27.59
C ASP A 645 21.26 8.87 -26.92
N THR A 646 21.83 9.93 -26.34
CA THR A 646 21.08 10.94 -25.58
C THR A 646 20.55 12.10 -26.43
N ASP A 647 21.00 12.31 -27.68
CA ASP A 647 20.49 13.38 -28.55
C ASP A 647 19.21 12.92 -29.26
N ARG A 648 18.10 13.04 -28.55
CA ARG A 648 16.78 12.62 -29.04
C ARG A 648 16.15 13.60 -30.02
N THR A 649 16.78 14.75 -30.29
CA THR A 649 16.15 15.88 -31.01
C THR A 649 16.54 15.96 -32.49
N SER A 650 17.46 15.10 -32.95
CA SER A 650 17.94 15.04 -34.33
C SER A 650 17.21 13.96 -35.17
N GLY A 651 17.35 14.03 -36.50
CA GLY A 651 16.84 13.02 -37.44
C GLY A 651 15.47 13.33 -38.07
N TRP A 652 14.80 14.42 -37.67
CA TRP A 652 13.50 14.83 -38.21
C TRP A 652 13.54 15.14 -39.71
N GLU A 653 14.66 15.65 -40.21
CA GLU A 653 14.86 16.01 -41.62
C GLU A 653 14.85 14.81 -42.59
N ALA A 654 15.00 13.59 -42.06
CA ALA A 654 14.99 12.36 -42.85
C ALA A 654 13.57 11.77 -43.02
N LEU A 655 12.57 12.29 -42.30
CA LEU A 655 11.20 11.77 -42.30
C LEU A 655 10.33 12.49 -43.33
N ASP A 656 9.39 11.75 -43.93
CA ASP A 656 8.33 12.38 -44.73
C ASP A 656 7.31 13.13 -43.83
N GLU A 657 6.45 13.94 -44.45
CA GLU A 657 5.50 14.79 -43.73
C GLU A 657 4.50 13.96 -42.90
N ALA A 658 4.02 12.84 -43.44
CA ALA A 658 3.04 11.98 -42.77
C ALA A 658 3.64 11.28 -41.54
N THR A 659 4.87 10.79 -41.66
CA THR A 659 5.64 10.18 -40.56
C THR A 659 6.02 11.23 -39.53
N THR A 660 6.44 12.42 -39.96
CA THR A 660 6.72 13.54 -39.06
C THR A 660 5.48 13.91 -38.22
N ALA A 661 4.33 14.08 -38.87
CA ALA A 661 3.07 14.42 -38.18
C ALA A 661 2.68 13.34 -37.17
N ARG A 662 2.81 12.05 -37.54
CA ARG A 662 2.52 10.92 -36.66
C ARG A 662 3.49 10.86 -35.47
N GLN A 663 4.80 10.94 -35.71
CA GLN A 663 5.82 10.81 -34.66
C GLN A 663 5.76 11.94 -33.64
N ARG A 664 5.33 13.15 -34.02
CA ARG A 664 5.11 14.27 -33.09
C ARG A 664 4.03 14.00 -32.03
N LEU A 665 3.27 12.92 -32.16
CA LEU A 665 2.25 12.50 -31.22
C LEU A 665 2.69 11.31 -30.34
N LEU A 666 3.83 10.67 -30.63
CA LEU A 666 4.23 9.42 -29.98
C LEU A 666 5.32 9.66 -28.95
N TRP A 667 5.02 9.37 -27.68
CA TRP A 667 6.03 9.35 -26.63
C TRP A 667 6.79 8.01 -26.66
N ASN A 668 7.77 7.90 -27.56
CA ASN A 668 8.46 6.64 -27.87
C ASN A 668 10.00 6.77 -27.92
N SER A 669 10.54 7.92 -27.52
CA SER A 669 11.96 8.28 -27.69
C SER A 669 12.88 7.82 -26.54
N ARG A 670 12.31 7.29 -25.45
CA ARG A 670 13.04 7.02 -24.20
C ARG A 670 12.92 5.55 -23.81
N MET A 671 13.97 5.06 -23.15
CA MET A 671 13.93 3.74 -22.55
C MET A 671 12.94 3.76 -21.38
N HIS A 672 12.10 2.73 -21.33
CA HIS A 672 11.23 2.42 -20.22
C HIS A 672 11.54 1.00 -19.73
N PHE A 673 11.02 0.60 -18.58
CA PHE A 673 11.05 -0.82 -18.19
C PHE A 673 10.28 -1.70 -19.19
N GLY A 674 9.37 -1.10 -19.96
CA GLY A 674 8.55 -1.82 -20.93
C GLY A 674 7.55 -2.73 -20.22
N ASP A 675 7.14 -3.81 -20.89
CA ASP A 675 6.35 -4.86 -20.26
C ASP A 675 7.24 -5.79 -19.42
N TRP A 676 7.67 -5.26 -18.28
CA TRP A 676 8.70 -5.81 -17.39
C TRP A 676 8.43 -7.25 -16.96
N LEU A 677 9.48 -8.09 -16.95
CA LEU A 677 9.45 -9.51 -16.56
C LEU A 677 8.48 -10.40 -17.36
N ALA A 678 8.20 -10.08 -18.62
CA ALA A 678 7.51 -11.00 -19.52
C ALA A 678 8.31 -12.32 -19.67
N PRO A 679 7.74 -13.51 -19.38
CA PRO A 679 8.46 -14.77 -19.30
C PRO A 679 9.39 -15.10 -20.48
N SER A 680 8.91 -14.96 -21.72
CA SER A 680 9.67 -15.28 -22.93
C SER A 680 10.89 -14.40 -23.12
N THR A 681 10.87 -13.17 -22.57
CA THR A 681 12.01 -12.25 -22.62
C THR A 681 13.12 -12.62 -21.64
N LEU A 682 12.81 -13.44 -20.62
CA LEU A 682 13.75 -13.90 -19.60
C LEU A 682 14.34 -15.29 -19.91
N ALA A 683 13.80 -16.01 -20.89
CA ALA A 683 14.10 -17.43 -21.16
C ALA A 683 15.58 -17.77 -21.46
N SER A 684 16.43 -16.78 -21.78
CA SER A 684 17.87 -17.03 -22.02
C SER A 684 18.67 -17.26 -20.74
N GLY A 685 18.14 -16.88 -19.57
CA GLY A 685 18.82 -16.96 -18.27
C GLY A 685 20.11 -16.11 -18.17
N ALA A 686 20.44 -15.33 -19.20
CA ALA A 686 21.60 -14.44 -19.21
C ALA A 686 21.29 -13.17 -18.39
N PRO A 687 22.28 -12.55 -17.72
CA PRO A 687 22.08 -11.28 -17.02
C PRO A 687 21.47 -10.17 -17.88
N ASP A 688 21.80 -10.15 -19.19
CA ASP A 688 21.25 -9.18 -20.15
C ASP A 688 19.79 -9.45 -20.55
N ALA A 689 19.22 -10.61 -20.20
CA ALA A 689 17.84 -10.97 -20.51
C ALA A 689 16.84 -9.98 -19.91
N ILE A 690 17.19 -9.40 -18.76
CA ILE A 690 16.36 -8.41 -18.08
C ILE A 690 16.15 -7.12 -18.92
N MET A 691 17.04 -6.85 -19.87
CA MET A 691 16.93 -5.72 -20.80
C MET A 691 16.13 -6.04 -22.06
N ALA A 692 15.79 -7.31 -22.32
CA ALA A 692 15.08 -7.71 -23.53
C ALA A 692 13.69 -7.05 -23.63
N ALA A 693 12.88 -7.10 -22.56
CA ALA A 693 11.60 -6.42 -22.52
C ALA A 693 11.71 -4.89 -22.68
N PRO A 694 12.58 -4.17 -21.92
CA PRO A 694 12.88 -2.75 -22.15
C PRO A 694 13.21 -2.42 -23.62
N HIS A 695 14.14 -3.16 -24.24
CA HIS A 695 14.58 -2.90 -25.60
C HIS A 695 13.48 -3.14 -26.65
N LEU A 696 12.71 -4.21 -26.48
CA LEU A 696 11.70 -4.63 -27.46
C LEU A 696 10.42 -3.82 -27.36
N THR A 697 10.05 -3.35 -26.16
CA THR A 697 8.68 -2.86 -25.91
C THR A 697 8.59 -1.37 -25.59
N SER A 698 9.70 -0.67 -25.27
CA SER A 698 9.67 0.74 -24.86
C SER A 698 8.95 1.67 -25.84
N GLU A 699 9.21 1.55 -27.15
CA GLU A 699 8.58 2.44 -28.15
C GLU A 699 7.05 2.35 -28.14
N PHE A 700 6.51 1.13 -28.08
CA PHE A 700 5.05 0.91 -28.07
C PHE A 700 4.45 1.23 -26.70
N VAL A 701 5.05 0.72 -25.62
CA VAL A 701 4.56 0.90 -24.25
C VAL A 701 4.50 2.39 -23.89
N GLY A 702 5.55 3.17 -24.22
CA GLY A 702 5.57 4.62 -23.99
C GLY A 702 4.40 5.33 -24.66
N ALA A 703 4.19 5.06 -25.95
CA ALA A 703 3.14 5.72 -26.71
C ALA A 703 1.72 5.25 -26.32
N ALA A 704 1.57 3.96 -25.99
CA ALA A 704 0.29 3.38 -25.56
C ALA A 704 -0.14 3.93 -24.17
N PHE A 705 0.79 4.01 -23.22
CA PHE A 705 0.51 4.61 -21.90
C PHE A 705 0.28 6.11 -21.99
N HIS A 706 0.94 6.83 -22.90
CA HIS A 706 0.63 8.25 -23.12
C HIS A 706 -0.80 8.45 -23.65
N ALA A 707 -1.25 7.61 -24.58
CA ALA A 707 -2.65 7.60 -25.02
C ALA A 707 -3.59 7.32 -23.83
N GLU A 708 -3.28 6.30 -23.03
CA GLU A 708 -4.11 5.94 -21.87
C GLU A 708 -4.15 7.04 -20.81
N ALA A 709 -3.02 7.71 -20.55
CA ALA A 709 -2.94 8.84 -19.64
C ALA A 709 -3.84 10.00 -20.08
N LEU A 710 -3.88 10.30 -21.39
CA LEU A 710 -4.79 11.31 -21.96
C LEU A 710 -6.26 10.91 -21.80
N ARG A 711 -6.61 9.64 -22.08
CA ARG A 711 -7.98 9.11 -21.91
C ARG A 711 -8.44 9.23 -20.46
N THR A 712 -7.60 8.77 -19.55
CA THR A 712 -7.86 8.75 -18.11
C THR A 712 -7.94 10.16 -17.54
N LEU A 713 -7.04 11.05 -17.96
CA LEU A 713 -7.06 12.46 -17.52
C LEU A 713 -8.30 13.19 -18.05
N ALA A 714 -8.80 12.86 -19.24
CA ALA A 714 -10.06 13.40 -19.74
C ALA A 714 -11.25 12.99 -18.86
N GLN A 715 -11.28 11.75 -18.39
CA GLN A 715 -12.28 11.27 -17.43
C GLN A 715 -12.16 12.01 -16.09
N VAL A 716 -10.96 12.14 -15.54
CA VAL A 716 -10.73 12.88 -14.29
C VAL A 716 -11.16 14.34 -14.43
N ALA A 717 -10.78 15.02 -15.51
CA ALA A 717 -11.20 16.39 -15.79
C ALA A 717 -12.73 16.51 -15.86
N GLN A 718 -13.42 15.54 -16.46
CA GLN A 718 -14.88 15.51 -16.50
C GLN A 718 -15.50 15.36 -15.11
N VAL A 719 -14.97 14.45 -14.28
CA VAL A 719 -15.42 14.25 -12.89
C VAL A 719 -15.23 15.51 -12.05
N LEU A 720 -14.13 16.23 -12.25
CA LEU A 720 -13.82 17.48 -11.55
C LEU A 720 -14.55 18.70 -12.11
N GLY A 721 -15.34 18.54 -13.18
CA GLY A 721 -16.09 19.64 -13.81
C GLY A 721 -15.26 20.52 -14.76
N HIS A 722 -14.02 20.14 -15.08
CA HIS A 722 -13.14 20.80 -16.05
C HIS A 722 -13.50 20.37 -17.49
N SER A 723 -14.66 20.81 -17.98
CA SER A 723 -15.23 20.32 -19.25
C SER A 723 -14.37 20.64 -20.48
N ASP A 724 -13.74 21.83 -20.53
CA ASP A 724 -12.86 22.23 -21.64
C ASP A 724 -11.59 21.39 -21.69
N ASP A 725 -10.96 21.17 -20.52
CA ASP A 725 -9.81 20.27 -20.37
C ASP A 725 -10.19 18.84 -20.80
N ALA A 726 -11.34 18.33 -20.35
CA ALA A 726 -11.82 17.00 -20.72
C ALA A 726 -12.01 16.84 -22.23
N ALA A 727 -12.55 17.86 -22.91
CA ALA A 727 -12.68 17.85 -24.37
C ALA A 727 -11.31 17.88 -25.07
N ALA A 728 -10.39 18.74 -24.63
CA ALA A 728 -9.05 18.86 -25.21
C ALA A 728 -8.20 17.59 -25.01
N TYR A 729 -8.30 16.93 -23.85
CA TYR A 729 -7.61 15.65 -23.61
C TYR A 729 -8.22 14.51 -24.43
N ARG A 730 -9.55 14.47 -24.62
CA ARG A 730 -10.19 13.49 -25.53
C ARG A 730 -9.74 13.65 -26.97
N GLU A 731 -9.71 14.87 -27.50
CA GLU A 731 -9.24 15.15 -28.86
C GLU A 731 -7.78 14.69 -29.04
N ARG A 732 -6.91 15.01 -28.07
CA ARG A 732 -5.51 14.54 -28.09
C ARG A 732 -5.41 13.03 -27.99
N TRP A 733 -6.20 12.38 -27.12
CA TRP A 733 -6.24 10.93 -27.02
C TRP A 733 -6.63 10.28 -28.34
N GLU A 734 -7.68 10.77 -29.02
CA GLU A 734 -8.10 10.26 -30.32
C GLU A 734 -6.99 10.37 -31.38
N ALA A 735 -6.25 11.50 -31.40
CA ALA A 735 -5.12 11.68 -32.29
C ALA A 735 -3.95 10.75 -31.96
N VAL A 736 -3.59 10.63 -30.69
CA VAL A 736 -2.47 9.78 -30.24
C VAL A 736 -2.79 8.30 -30.43
N ARG A 737 -3.98 7.81 -30.06
CA ARG A 737 -4.37 6.40 -30.26
C ARG A 737 -4.34 6.02 -31.74
N ALA A 738 -4.80 6.91 -32.62
CA ALA A 738 -4.76 6.69 -34.07
C ALA A 738 -3.32 6.65 -34.60
N ALA A 739 -2.44 7.52 -34.08
CA ALA A 739 -1.02 7.52 -34.42
C ALA A 739 -0.32 6.22 -33.95
N VAL A 740 -0.62 5.74 -32.74
CA VAL A 740 -0.09 4.47 -32.19
C VAL A 740 -0.55 3.31 -33.08
N ALA A 741 -1.85 3.23 -33.37
CA ALA A 741 -2.39 2.16 -34.21
C ALA A 741 -1.78 2.18 -35.63
N ALA A 742 -1.54 3.35 -36.21
CA ALA A 742 -0.93 3.48 -37.53
C ALA A 742 0.56 3.11 -37.56
N GLU A 743 1.30 3.31 -36.46
CA GLU A 743 2.73 3.01 -36.38
C GLU A 743 3.01 1.54 -36.06
N TYR A 744 2.25 0.93 -35.13
CA TYR A 744 2.65 -0.34 -34.50
C TYR A 744 1.77 -1.55 -34.81
N ILE A 745 0.62 -1.36 -35.46
CA ILE A 745 -0.34 -2.44 -35.71
C ILE A 745 -0.49 -2.63 -37.22
N GLY A 746 -0.47 -3.85 -37.72
CA GLY A 746 -0.74 -4.19 -39.11
C GLY A 746 -2.23 -4.10 -39.44
N ALA A 747 -2.57 -4.09 -40.74
CA ALA A 747 -3.97 -4.19 -41.17
C ALA A 747 -4.59 -5.56 -40.82
N ASP A 748 -3.75 -6.60 -40.74
CA ASP A 748 -4.07 -7.95 -40.27
C ASP A 748 -3.99 -8.10 -38.74
N GLY A 749 -3.81 -7.00 -38.01
CA GLY A 749 -3.67 -6.98 -36.56
C GLY A 749 -2.29 -7.38 -36.04
N ALA A 750 -1.34 -7.79 -36.89
CA ALA A 750 -0.02 -8.20 -36.43
C ALA A 750 0.78 -7.03 -35.82
N MET A 751 1.55 -7.29 -34.78
CA MET A 751 2.41 -6.31 -34.11
C MET A 751 3.87 -6.78 -34.08
N ALA A 752 4.80 -5.83 -34.00
CA ALA A 752 6.22 -6.11 -33.79
C ALA A 752 6.72 -5.26 -32.59
N PRO A 753 7.25 -5.87 -31.51
CA PRO A 753 7.44 -7.31 -31.32
C PRO A 753 6.12 -8.07 -31.15
N ASP A 754 6.12 -9.34 -31.53
CA ASP A 754 4.93 -10.22 -31.53
C ASP A 754 4.79 -10.94 -30.18
N LEU A 755 4.53 -10.17 -29.12
CA LEU A 755 4.45 -10.61 -27.73
C LEU A 755 3.03 -10.43 -27.17
N GLN A 756 2.55 -11.34 -26.31
CA GLN A 756 1.19 -11.28 -25.74
C GLN A 756 0.88 -9.91 -25.15
N GLY A 757 1.80 -9.35 -24.36
CA GLY A 757 1.62 -8.06 -23.68
C GLY A 757 1.32 -6.90 -24.63
N MET A 758 1.85 -6.89 -25.85
CA MET A 758 1.60 -5.82 -26.82
C MET A 758 0.15 -5.83 -27.29
N TYR A 759 -0.39 -7.02 -27.60
CA TYR A 759 -1.79 -7.20 -27.99
C TYR A 759 -2.74 -6.91 -26.82
N VAL A 760 -2.38 -7.33 -25.60
CA VAL A 760 -3.16 -7.05 -24.39
C VAL A 760 -3.31 -5.55 -24.18
N LEU A 761 -2.22 -4.79 -24.18
CA LEU A 761 -2.25 -3.33 -24.01
C LEU A 761 -2.99 -2.64 -25.15
N ALA A 762 -2.82 -3.08 -26.40
CA ALA A 762 -3.54 -2.52 -27.55
C ALA A 762 -5.07 -2.67 -27.41
N LEU A 763 -5.53 -3.81 -26.90
CA LEU A 763 -6.96 -4.08 -26.67
C LEU A 763 -7.50 -3.37 -25.42
N ALA A 764 -6.73 -3.36 -24.33
CA ALA A 764 -7.11 -2.79 -23.03
C ALA A 764 -7.20 -1.25 -23.07
N PHE A 765 -6.28 -0.59 -23.77
CA PHE A 765 -6.24 0.87 -23.90
C PHE A 765 -7.01 1.40 -25.11
N ASP A 766 -7.80 0.53 -25.77
CA ASP A 766 -8.64 0.91 -26.90
C ASP A 766 -7.84 1.57 -28.04
N ILE A 767 -6.59 1.13 -28.26
CA ILE A 767 -5.73 1.62 -29.34
C ILE A 767 -6.36 1.26 -30.69
N VAL A 768 -6.90 0.06 -30.80
CA VAL A 768 -7.81 -0.37 -31.87
C VAL A 768 -9.22 -0.51 -31.31
N GLY A 769 -9.97 0.58 -31.38
CA GLY A 769 -11.31 0.65 -30.81
C GLY A 769 -12.38 -0.13 -31.55
N ALA A 770 -13.55 -0.26 -30.93
CA ALA A 770 -14.73 -0.87 -31.55
C ALA A 770 -15.27 -0.02 -32.74
N ASP A 771 -14.90 1.25 -32.79
CA ASP A 771 -15.16 2.23 -33.85
C ASP A 771 -14.18 2.14 -35.03
N ASP A 772 -13.33 1.11 -35.08
CA ASP A 772 -12.44 0.80 -36.19
C ASP A 772 -13.17 0.86 -37.55
N PRO A 773 -12.65 1.61 -38.56
CA PRO A 773 -13.34 1.85 -39.84
C PRO A 773 -13.81 0.60 -40.58
N ASP A 774 -13.16 -0.55 -40.34
CA ASP A 774 -13.48 -1.85 -40.94
C ASP A 774 -14.48 -2.68 -40.11
N GLY A 775 -15.27 -2.05 -39.24
CA GLY A 775 -16.30 -2.72 -38.44
C GLY A 775 -15.70 -3.65 -37.37
N GLY A 776 -14.60 -3.22 -36.75
CA GLY A 776 -13.88 -3.97 -35.72
C GLY A 776 -13.07 -5.16 -36.23
N ALA A 777 -12.87 -5.29 -37.55
CA ALA A 777 -12.11 -6.41 -38.12
C ALA A 777 -10.67 -6.45 -37.64
N ARG A 778 -10.02 -5.28 -37.54
CA ARG A 778 -8.64 -5.20 -37.05
C ARG A 778 -8.56 -5.55 -35.57
N ARG A 779 -9.50 -5.05 -34.75
CA ARG A 779 -9.60 -5.40 -33.32
C ARG A 779 -9.78 -6.90 -33.11
N ARG A 780 -10.64 -7.56 -33.89
CA ARG A 780 -10.80 -9.03 -33.86
C ARG A 780 -9.51 -9.74 -34.25
N ALA A 781 -8.81 -9.27 -35.28
CA ALA A 781 -7.54 -9.88 -35.70
C ALA A 781 -6.43 -9.77 -34.63
N VAL A 782 -6.37 -8.64 -33.91
CA VAL A 782 -5.48 -8.44 -32.74
C VAL A 782 -5.83 -9.44 -31.63
N ALA A 783 -7.12 -9.60 -31.30
CA ALA A 783 -7.57 -10.57 -30.30
C ALA A 783 -7.28 -12.03 -30.72
N ASP A 784 -7.58 -12.38 -31.97
CA ASP A 784 -7.31 -13.71 -32.52
C ASP A 784 -5.80 -14.03 -32.50
N ARG A 785 -4.92 -13.04 -32.73
CA ARG A 785 -3.47 -13.24 -32.62
C ARG A 785 -3.03 -13.45 -31.17
N LEU A 786 -3.57 -12.67 -30.21
CA LEU A 786 -3.32 -12.88 -28.79
C LEU A 786 -3.69 -14.31 -28.35
N VAL A 787 -4.89 -14.77 -28.72
CA VAL A 787 -5.34 -16.13 -28.39
C VAL A 787 -4.44 -17.20 -29.01
N ARG A 788 -3.99 -17.00 -30.26
CA ARG A 788 -2.99 -17.89 -30.87
C ARG A 788 -1.68 -17.90 -30.09
N LEU A 789 -1.17 -16.76 -29.64
CA LEU A 789 0.06 -16.68 -28.85
C LEU A 789 -0.09 -17.39 -27.48
N VAL A 790 -1.26 -17.30 -26.85
CA VAL A 790 -1.58 -18.05 -25.62
C VAL A 790 -1.51 -19.55 -25.88
N HIS A 791 -2.17 -20.05 -26.94
CA HIS A 791 -2.12 -21.48 -27.29
C HIS A 791 -0.72 -21.94 -27.74
N GLU A 792 0.02 -21.10 -28.47
CA GLU A 792 1.42 -21.36 -28.87
C GLU A 792 2.33 -21.47 -27.65
N ALA A 793 2.04 -20.73 -26.57
CA ALA A 793 2.69 -20.85 -25.27
C ALA A 793 2.15 -22.03 -24.41
N GLY A 794 1.31 -22.91 -24.97
CA GLY A 794 0.72 -24.03 -24.24
C GLY A 794 -0.26 -23.59 -23.16
N ASP A 795 -1.08 -22.58 -23.46
CA ASP A 795 -2.04 -21.96 -22.55
C ASP A 795 -1.42 -21.26 -21.33
N HIS A 796 -0.16 -20.83 -21.44
CA HIS A 796 0.51 -20.01 -20.42
C HIS A 796 0.40 -18.53 -20.73
N LEU A 797 0.45 -17.72 -19.67
CA LEU A 797 0.68 -16.28 -19.79
C LEU A 797 2.11 -16.02 -20.27
N ASP A 798 2.27 -15.00 -21.12
CA ASP A 798 3.55 -14.43 -21.52
C ASP A 798 3.50 -12.89 -21.45
N THR A 799 2.93 -12.40 -20.36
CA THR A 799 2.69 -10.99 -20.07
C THR A 799 3.59 -10.51 -18.94
N GLY A 800 4.15 -9.31 -19.10
CA GLY A 800 4.88 -8.62 -18.04
C GLY A 800 3.96 -7.81 -17.11
N PHE A 801 4.58 -7.03 -16.22
CA PHE A 801 3.92 -6.27 -15.16
C PHE A 801 2.80 -5.35 -15.67
N LEU A 802 2.99 -4.69 -16.81
CA LEU A 802 2.07 -3.67 -17.27
C LEU A 802 0.87 -4.27 -18.01
N SER A 803 1.02 -5.43 -18.63
CA SER A 803 -0.02 -6.08 -19.41
C SER A 803 -0.81 -7.15 -18.64
N VAL A 804 -0.17 -7.86 -17.70
CA VAL A 804 -0.79 -8.95 -16.93
C VAL A 804 -2.11 -8.59 -16.22
N PRO A 805 -2.33 -7.36 -15.68
CA PRO A 805 -3.59 -7.05 -15.00
C PRO A 805 -4.81 -7.07 -15.93
N PHE A 806 -4.58 -6.98 -17.25
CA PHE A 806 -5.62 -6.89 -18.25
C PHE A 806 -5.81 -8.19 -19.05
N LEU A 807 -4.85 -9.13 -19.00
CA LEU A 807 -4.83 -10.33 -19.85
C LEU A 807 -6.15 -11.10 -19.82
N LEU A 808 -6.63 -11.45 -18.62
CA LEU A 808 -7.84 -12.24 -18.46
C LEU A 808 -9.10 -11.44 -18.85
N ASP A 809 -9.13 -10.13 -18.59
CA ASP A 809 -10.23 -9.26 -18.99
C ASP A 809 -10.33 -9.17 -20.52
N VAL A 810 -9.22 -8.92 -21.24
CA VAL A 810 -9.25 -8.79 -22.70
C VAL A 810 -9.60 -10.11 -23.40
N LEU A 811 -9.18 -11.26 -22.86
CA LEU A 811 -9.56 -12.58 -23.39
C LEU A 811 -11.06 -12.81 -23.24
N VAL A 812 -11.63 -12.56 -22.05
CA VAL A 812 -13.08 -12.69 -21.80
C VAL A 812 -13.88 -11.72 -22.68
N ASP A 813 -13.51 -10.44 -22.68
CA ASP A 813 -14.27 -9.40 -23.38
C ASP A 813 -14.16 -9.51 -24.92
N SER A 814 -13.17 -10.25 -25.41
CA SER A 814 -13.04 -10.60 -26.84
C SER A 814 -13.75 -11.91 -27.22
N GLY A 815 -14.43 -12.57 -26.28
CA GLY A 815 -15.20 -13.79 -26.52
C GLY A 815 -14.43 -15.10 -26.32
N HIS A 816 -13.26 -15.06 -25.67
CA HIS A 816 -12.36 -16.20 -25.45
C HIS A 816 -12.23 -16.51 -23.94
N ALA A 817 -13.37 -16.65 -23.27
CA ALA A 817 -13.40 -16.98 -21.83
C ALA A 817 -12.80 -18.35 -21.52
N ASP A 818 -12.84 -19.29 -22.48
CA ASP A 818 -12.17 -20.58 -22.41
C ASP A 818 -10.64 -20.43 -22.32
N ALA A 819 -10.03 -19.58 -23.14
CA ALA A 819 -8.61 -19.26 -23.05
C ALA A 819 -8.26 -18.56 -21.73
N ALA A 820 -9.09 -17.63 -21.25
CA ALA A 820 -8.87 -16.99 -19.95
C ALA A 820 -8.86 -18.01 -18.80
N TRP A 821 -9.80 -18.97 -18.81
CA TRP A 821 -9.80 -20.06 -17.83
C TRP A 821 -8.60 -20.98 -17.98
N ALA A 822 -8.18 -21.31 -19.21
CA ALA A 822 -7.00 -22.14 -19.43
C ALA A 822 -5.74 -21.49 -18.81
N VAL A 823 -5.54 -20.18 -19.04
CA VAL A 823 -4.42 -19.43 -18.44
C VAL A 823 -4.51 -19.37 -16.91
N LEU A 824 -5.67 -19.02 -16.35
CA LEU A 824 -5.83 -18.91 -14.89
C LEU A 824 -5.61 -20.26 -14.17
N MET A 825 -6.00 -21.36 -14.82
CA MET A 825 -5.97 -22.69 -14.22
C MET A 825 -4.71 -23.50 -14.55
N GLN A 826 -3.79 -22.92 -15.32
CA GLN A 826 -2.48 -23.50 -15.58
C GLN A 826 -1.72 -23.67 -14.27
N ASP A 827 -1.11 -24.84 -14.07
CA ASP A 827 -0.36 -25.20 -12.87
C ASP A 827 1.11 -25.54 -13.16
N THR A 828 1.57 -25.36 -14.40
CA THR A 828 2.99 -25.36 -14.76
C THR A 828 3.54 -23.95 -14.95
N VAL A 829 4.86 -23.79 -14.81
CA VAL A 829 5.53 -22.50 -14.98
C VAL A 829 5.47 -22.01 -16.44
N PRO A 830 5.22 -20.72 -16.72
CA PRO A 830 4.83 -19.64 -15.79
C PRO A 830 3.31 -19.59 -15.53
N SER A 831 2.88 -19.59 -14.26
CA SER A 831 1.48 -19.39 -13.88
C SER A 831 1.32 -19.07 -12.38
N TRP A 832 0.18 -18.47 -12.01
CA TRP A 832 -0.16 -18.23 -10.60
C TRP A 832 -0.34 -19.53 -9.80
N LEU A 833 -0.96 -20.56 -10.38
CA LEU A 833 -1.19 -21.81 -9.65
C LEU A 833 0.05 -22.69 -9.58
N TYR A 834 1.08 -22.43 -10.40
CA TYR A 834 2.40 -23.00 -10.20
C TYR A 834 3.02 -22.53 -8.88
N GLU A 835 2.99 -21.22 -8.57
CA GLU A 835 3.46 -20.70 -7.28
C GLU A 835 2.75 -21.40 -6.12
N VAL A 836 1.43 -21.56 -6.22
CA VAL A 836 0.61 -22.27 -5.22
C VAL A 836 1.03 -23.75 -5.10
N ALA A 837 1.27 -24.43 -6.22
CA ALA A 837 1.69 -25.83 -6.25
C ALA A 837 3.07 -26.03 -5.58
N GLU A 838 3.96 -25.07 -5.75
CA GLU A 838 5.29 -25.02 -5.13
C GLU A 838 5.28 -24.50 -3.67
N GLY A 839 4.09 -24.31 -3.09
CA GLY A 839 3.92 -24.02 -1.66
C GLY A 839 4.08 -22.55 -1.28
N ALA A 840 3.91 -21.64 -2.24
CA ALA A 840 3.88 -20.20 -1.99
C ALA A 840 2.85 -19.81 -0.93
N THR A 841 3.24 -18.89 -0.05
CA THR A 841 2.36 -18.26 0.95
C THR A 841 2.15 -16.76 0.71
N THR A 842 2.75 -16.25 -0.36
CA THR A 842 2.83 -14.88 -0.85
C THR A 842 2.99 -14.95 -2.36
N ILE A 843 2.72 -13.88 -3.08
CA ILE A 843 2.97 -13.79 -4.53
C ILE A 843 4.45 -13.57 -4.78
N TRP A 844 5.02 -14.24 -5.78
CA TRP A 844 6.45 -14.13 -6.11
C TRP A 844 6.73 -13.01 -7.13
N GLU A 845 7.99 -12.55 -7.17
CA GLU A 845 8.42 -11.58 -8.17
C GLU A 845 8.69 -12.24 -9.54
N SER A 846 9.18 -13.48 -9.54
CA SER A 846 9.39 -14.26 -10.75
C SER A 846 8.49 -15.50 -10.74
N TRP A 847 7.94 -15.81 -11.91
CA TRP A 847 7.13 -17.00 -12.13
C TRP A 847 7.90 -18.31 -11.87
N ASP A 848 9.23 -18.29 -12.00
CA ASP A 848 10.13 -19.43 -11.83
C ASP A 848 11.05 -19.29 -10.60
N ALA A 849 10.62 -18.53 -9.57
CA ALA A 849 11.42 -18.34 -8.35
C ALA A 849 11.83 -19.66 -7.68
N VAL A 850 10.98 -20.69 -7.82
CA VAL A 850 11.37 -22.09 -7.76
C VAL A 850 11.31 -22.63 -9.18
N ALA A 851 12.45 -23.04 -9.75
CA ALA A 851 12.51 -23.62 -11.08
C ALA A 851 11.92 -25.06 -11.09
N PRO A 852 11.46 -25.58 -12.24
CA PRO A 852 10.86 -26.93 -12.31
C PRO A 852 11.77 -28.08 -11.86
N ASP A 853 13.09 -27.87 -11.80
CA ASP A 853 14.04 -28.86 -11.29
C ASP A 853 14.25 -28.77 -9.77
N GLY A 854 13.52 -27.87 -9.09
CA GLY A 854 13.61 -27.60 -7.65
C GLY A 854 14.62 -26.52 -7.28
N THR A 855 15.38 -25.97 -8.24
CA THR A 855 16.35 -24.90 -7.95
C THR A 855 15.63 -23.65 -7.45
N VAL A 856 16.02 -23.19 -6.27
CA VAL A 856 15.45 -21.98 -5.66
C VAL A 856 16.33 -20.78 -5.97
N GLY A 857 15.74 -19.76 -6.59
CA GLY A 857 16.43 -18.54 -7.00
C GLY A 857 16.71 -17.57 -5.85
N ALA A 858 17.75 -16.75 -6.01
CA ALA A 858 18.04 -15.63 -5.11
C ALA A 858 17.27 -14.37 -5.56
N MET A 859 15.97 -14.35 -5.29
CA MET A 859 15.04 -13.29 -5.68
C MET A 859 13.94 -13.10 -4.64
N SER A 860 12.99 -12.20 -4.91
CA SER A 860 11.87 -11.96 -4.00
C SER A 860 10.79 -13.03 -4.10
N PHE A 861 10.40 -13.60 -2.96
CA PHE A 861 9.24 -14.48 -2.82
C PHE A 861 8.01 -13.72 -2.27
N ASN A 862 8.05 -12.39 -2.30
CA ASN A 862 6.97 -11.55 -1.78
C ASN A 862 6.85 -10.21 -2.52
N HIS A 863 6.12 -10.23 -3.63
CA HIS A 863 5.91 -9.10 -4.53
C HIS A 863 4.44 -9.05 -4.93
N TYR A 864 3.69 -8.01 -4.55
CA TYR A 864 2.24 -8.02 -4.76
C TYR A 864 1.81 -7.80 -6.22
N ALA A 865 2.71 -7.42 -7.13
CA ALA A 865 2.36 -6.96 -8.48
C ALA A 865 1.54 -8.00 -9.27
N PHE A 866 1.97 -9.26 -9.30
CA PHE A 866 1.23 -10.35 -9.94
C PHE A 866 -0.04 -10.78 -9.17
N GLY A 867 -0.19 -10.33 -7.93
CA GLY A 867 -1.43 -10.44 -7.15
C GLY A 867 -2.57 -9.58 -7.71
N CYS A 868 -2.34 -8.74 -8.72
CA CYS A 868 -3.39 -7.98 -9.41
C CYS A 868 -4.53 -8.85 -9.97
N VAL A 869 -4.27 -10.13 -10.25
CA VAL A 869 -5.29 -11.14 -10.64
C VAL A 869 -6.43 -11.25 -9.61
N ASP A 870 -6.17 -10.91 -8.36
CA ASP A 870 -7.17 -10.92 -7.29
C ASP A 870 -8.33 -9.95 -7.58
N ASP A 871 -8.09 -8.81 -8.25
CA ASP A 871 -9.19 -7.93 -8.69
C ASP A 871 -10.07 -8.60 -9.76
N TRP A 872 -9.50 -9.45 -10.62
CA TRP A 872 -10.26 -10.28 -11.55
C TRP A 872 -11.07 -11.34 -10.80
N LEU A 873 -10.50 -11.98 -9.76
CA LEU A 873 -11.24 -12.92 -8.91
C LEU A 873 -12.44 -12.23 -8.25
N PHE A 874 -12.31 -11.01 -7.75
CA PHE A 874 -13.44 -10.27 -7.16
C PHE A 874 -14.47 -9.84 -8.22
N ARG A 875 -14.03 -9.19 -9.31
CA ARG A 875 -14.93 -8.60 -10.31
C ARG A 875 -15.60 -9.63 -11.21
N ARG A 876 -14.84 -10.59 -11.72
CA ARG A 876 -15.30 -11.55 -12.73
C ARG A 876 -15.71 -12.86 -12.09
N LEU A 877 -14.99 -13.38 -11.09
CA LEU A 877 -15.40 -14.64 -10.46
C LEU A 877 -16.41 -14.44 -9.32
N GLY A 878 -16.16 -13.50 -8.42
CA GLY A 878 -17.08 -13.07 -7.36
C GLY A 878 -18.23 -12.22 -7.90
N GLY A 879 -18.01 -11.56 -9.04
CA GLY A 879 -19.04 -10.83 -9.78
C GLY A 879 -19.30 -9.40 -9.30
N ILE A 880 -18.51 -8.81 -8.39
CA ILE A 880 -18.79 -7.49 -7.81
C ILE A 880 -18.06 -6.38 -8.58
N VAL A 881 -18.79 -5.51 -9.29
CA VAL A 881 -18.21 -4.39 -10.05
C VAL A 881 -18.94 -3.08 -9.73
N PRO A 882 -18.26 -1.99 -9.34
CA PRO A 882 -18.90 -0.69 -9.21
C PRO A 882 -19.25 -0.14 -10.59
N THR A 883 -20.50 0.29 -10.80
CA THR A 883 -20.91 1.04 -12.00
C THR A 883 -21.09 2.53 -11.74
N GLU A 884 -21.10 2.91 -10.46
CA GLU A 884 -21.00 4.28 -9.99
C GLU A 884 -19.96 4.37 -8.86
N PRO A 885 -19.32 5.53 -8.66
CA PRO A 885 -18.26 5.71 -7.67
C PRO A 885 -18.68 5.30 -6.26
N GLY A 886 -17.76 4.65 -5.54
CA GLY A 886 -18.00 4.20 -4.16
C GLY A 886 -19.00 3.06 -4.04
N TYR A 887 -19.35 2.38 -5.13
CA TYR A 887 -20.39 1.33 -5.18
C TYR A 887 -21.81 1.84 -4.93
N ARG A 888 -22.11 3.09 -5.28
CA ARG A 888 -23.49 3.62 -5.23
C ARG A 888 -24.47 2.78 -6.07
N ARG A 889 -23.99 2.28 -7.20
CA ARG A 889 -24.63 1.22 -8.01
C ARG A 889 -23.62 0.13 -8.34
N VAL A 890 -24.08 -1.13 -8.32
CA VAL A 890 -23.24 -2.32 -8.51
C VAL A 890 -23.75 -3.17 -9.67
N ARG A 891 -22.84 -3.64 -10.54
CA ARG A 891 -23.11 -4.72 -11.48
C ARG A 891 -22.66 -6.04 -10.86
N VAL A 892 -23.58 -6.99 -10.77
CA VAL A 892 -23.35 -8.38 -10.38
C VAL A 892 -23.29 -9.24 -11.63
N ALA A 893 -22.11 -9.63 -12.08
CA ALA A 893 -21.93 -10.38 -13.34
C ALA A 893 -20.82 -11.44 -13.24
N PRO A 894 -20.99 -12.48 -12.40
CA PRO A 894 -19.96 -13.50 -12.26
C PRO A 894 -19.85 -14.40 -13.51
N LEU A 895 -18.62 -14.76 -13.86
CA LEU A 895 -18.27 -15.69 -14.91
C LEU A 895 -18.47 -17.13 -14.41
N THR A 896 -19.70 -17.61 -14.57
CA THR A 896 -20.13 -18.92 -14.04
C THR A 896 -19.82 -20.10 -14.97
N GLY A 897 -19.41 -19.84 -16.21
CA GLY A 897 -19.01 -20.86 -17.18
C GLY A 897 -17.51 -21.14 -17.08
N GLY A 898 -17.12 -22.14 -16.29
CA GLY A 898 -15.73 -22.48 -16.01
C GLY A 898 -15.58 -23.64 -15.00
N PRO A 899 -14.37 -23.97 -14.56
CA PRO A 899 -14.12 -25.10 -13.66
C PRO A 899 -14.64 -24.87 -12.24
N VAL A 900 -14.72 -23.62 -11.77
CA VAL A 900 -15.26 -23.26 -10.45
C VAL A 900 -16.78 -23.44 -10.43
N SER A 901 -17.32 -24.13 -9.44
CA SER A 901 -18.76 -24.47 -9.33
C SER A 901 -19.57 -23.55 -8.43
N TRP A 902 -18.92 -22.85 -7.52
CA TRP A 902 -19.49 -21.81 -6.68
C TRP A 902 -18.41 -20.82 -6.26
N ALA A 903 -18.82 -19.58 -5.99
CA ALA A 903 -17.97 -18.58 -5.34
C ALA A 903 -18.80 -17.70 -4.40
N ARG A 904 -18.16 -17.17 -3.37
CA ARG A 904 -18.68 -16.15 -2.46
C ARG A 904 -17.63 -15.07 -2.32
N SER A 905 -18.05 -13.81 -2.46
CA SER A 905 -17.23 -12.66 -2.15
C SER A 905 -18.04 -11.58 -1.47
N HIS A 906 -17.35 -10.74 -0.70
CA HIS A 906 -17.95 -9.52 -0.19
C HIS A 906 -16.96 -8.36 -0.21
N ARG A 907 -17.49 -7.14 -0.25
CA ARG A 907 -16.74 -5.89 -0.14
C ARG A 907 -17.47 -4.93 0.80
N ASP A 908 -16.77 -4.45 1.81
CA ASP A 908 -17.22 -3.43 2.75
C ASP A 908 -17.00 -2.02 2.16
N THR A 909 -17.99 -1.57 1.40
CA THR A 909 -17.97 -0.30 0.66
C THR A 909 -18.28 0.89 1.58
N PRO A 910 -18.07 2.14 1.13
CA PRO A 910 -18.51 3.33 1.86
C PRO A 910 -19.99 3.32 2.28
N PHE A 911 -20.86 2.63 1.53
CA PHE A 911 -22.29 2.51 1.85
C PHE A 911 -22.61 1.32 2.77
N GLY A 912 -21.67 0.40 2.98
CA GLY A 912 -21.85 -0.86 3.68
C GLY A 912 -21.46 -2.07 2.83
N ARG A 913 -21.68 -3.26 3.39
CA ARG A 913 -21.30 -4.53 2.77
C ARG A 913 -22.13 -4.84 1.52
N VAL A 914 -21.44 -5.07 0.41
CA VAL A 914 -21.96 -5.75 -0.78
C VAL A 914 -21.48 -7.19 -0.74
N GLU A 915 -22.38 -8.17 -0.76
CA GLU A 915 -22.04 -9.60 -0.76
C GLU A 915 -22.69 -10.30 -1.96
N VAL A 916 -21.94 -11.16 -2.63
CA VAL A 916 -22.41 -12.00 -3.73
C VAL A 916 -21.97 -13.43 -3.48
N ALA A 917 -22.92 -14.36 -3.54
CA ALA A 917 -22.66 -15.78 -3.63
C ALA A 917 -23.40 -16.36 -4.84
N TRP A 918 -22.75 -17.24 -5.59
CA TRP A 918 -23.39 -17.99 -6.67
C TRP A 918 -22.96 -19.45 -6.64
N GLU A 919 -23.85 -20.33 -7.12
CA GLU A 919 -23.63 -21.77 -7.17
C GLU A 919 -24.32 -22.36 -8.41
N ARG A 920 -23.61 -23.18 -9.19
CA ARG A 920 -24.24 -23.99 -10.24
C ARG A 920 -25.04 -25.11 -9.60
N VAL A 921 -26.33 -25.19 -9.91
CA VAL A 921 -27.23 -26.21 -9.41
C VAL A 921 -27.65 -27.16 -10.53
N ASP A 922 -27.62 -28.46 -10.25
CA ASP A 922 -28.16 -29.46 -11.16
C ASP A 922 -29.68 -29.26 -11.30
N ARG A 923 -30.18 -29.28 -12.54
CA ARG A 923 -31.61 -29.23 -12.81
C ARG A 923 -32.24 -30.45 -12.12
N ALA A 924 -33.19 -30.24 -11.20
CA ALA A 924 -33.97 -31.34 -10.64
C ALA A 924 -34.50 -32.19 -11.80
N ALA A 925 -34.15 -33.49 -11.80
CA ALA A 925 -34.59 -34.41 -12.84
C ALA A 925 -36.11 -34.27 -13.00
N PRO A 926 -36.64 -34.03 -14.21
CA PRO A 926 -38.08 -34.07 -14.41
C PRO A 926 -38.57 -35.45 -13.94
N ASP A 927 -39.70 -35.47 -13.23
CA ASP A 927 -40.35 -36.68 -12.75
C ASP A 927 -40.24 -37.79 -13.81
N ALA A 928 -39.79 -38.97 -13.38
CA ALA A 928 -39.47 -40.12 -14.20
C ALA A 928 -40.63 -40.51 -15.13
N ASN A 929 -40.69 -39.90 -16.32
CA ASN A 929 -41.51 -40.32 -17.44
C ASN A 929 -41.13 -39.61 -18.76
N SER A 930 -39.83 -39.64 -19.11
CA SER A 930 -39.41 -39.52 -20.50
C SER A 930 -37.97 -40.04 -20.65
N ALA A 931 -37.84 -41.37 -20.64
CA ALA A 931 -36.60 -42.03 -21.02
C ALA A 931 -36.53 -42.12 -22.55
N GLU A 932 -35.80 -41.19 -23.19
CA GLU A 932 -35.19 -41.36 -24.52
C GLU A 932 -34.39 -40.10 -24.89
N ALA A 933 -33.18 -39.95 -24.35
CA ALA A 933 -32.06 -39.17 -24.93
C ALA A 933 -30.90 -39.08 -23.92
N ALA A 934 -30.15 -40.17 -23.74
CA ALA A 934 -28.89 -40.12 -23.01
C ALA A 934 -27.93 -41.19 -23.56
N ALA A 935 -27.38 -40.94 -24.75
CA ALA A 935 -26.24 -41.66 -25.31
C ALA A 935 -25.60 -40.81 -26.41
N ASP A 936 -24.77 -39.84 -26.03
CA ASP A 936 -23.61 -39.31 -26.79
C ASP A 936 -23.14 -37.95 -26.22
N ALA A 937 -22.53 -37.95 -25.03
CA ALA A 937 -21.78 -36.79 -24.53
C ALA A 937 -20.77 -37.22 -23.46
N THR A 938 -19.57 -37.64 -23.88
CA THR A 938 -18.42 -37.81 -22.98
C THR A 938 -17.12 -37.74 -23.78
N ALA A 939 -16.81 -36.55 -24.30
CA ALA A 939 -15.48 -36.17 -24.79
C ALA A 939 -15.41 -34.66 -25.10
N ALA A 940 -15.50 -33.82 -24.05
CA ALA A 940 -15.03 -32.44 -23.97
C ALA A 940 -15.59 -31.87 -22.66
N GLY A 941 -14.73 -31.50 -21.72
CA GLY A 941 -15.12 -30.94 -20.41
C GLY A 941 -15.59 -29.49 -20.50
N LEU A 942 -16.52 -29.19 -21.40
CA LEU A 942 -17.21 -27.90 -21.50
C LEU A 942 -18.65 -28.06 -21.04
N ALA A 943 -19.17 -27.05 -20.34
CA ALA A 943 -20.47 -27.04 -19.70
C ALA A 943 -21.57 -27.64 -20.56
N THR A 944 -22.38 -28.53 -19.98
CA THR A 944 -23.67 -28.90 -20.57
C THR A 944 -24.52 -27.64 -20.74
N PRO A 945 -25.07 -27.35 -21.93
CA PRO A 945 -26.08 -26.32 -22.10
C PRO A 945 -27.27 -26.63 -21.18
N GLY A 946 -27.51 -25.78 -20.17
CA GLY A 946 -28.65 -25.90 -19.25
C GLY A 946 -28.34 -26.04 -17.76
N SER A 947 -27.15 -25.69 -17.27
CA SER A 947 -26.90 -25.54 -15.82
C SER A 947 -27.52 -24.25 -15.31
N THR A 948 -28.48 -24.37 -14.42
CA THR A 948 -29.10 -23.25 -13.72
C THR A 948 -28.13 -22.73 -12.64
N VAL A 949 -28.07 -21.42 -12.41
CA VAL A 949 -27.25 -20.80 -11.37
C VAL A 949 -28.14 -20.19 -10.29
N ARG A 950 -27.86 -20.54 -9.03
CA ARG A 950 -28.44 -19.88 -7.87
C ARG A 950 -27.55 -18.71 -7.46
N TYR A 951 -28.16 -17.55 -7.26
CA TYR A 951 -27.52 -16.34 -6.76
C TYR A 951 -28.10 -15.94 -5.41
N GLU A 952 -27.24 -15.47 -4.52
CA GLU A 952 -27.58 -14.76 -3.30
C GLU A 952 -26.77 -13.46 -3.27
N VAL A 953 -27.47 -12.33 -3.32
CA VAL A 953 -26.87 -11.00 -3.36
C VAL A 953 -27.40 -10.18 -2.18
N VAL A 954 -26.51 -9.51 -1.47
CA VAL A 954 -26.83 -8.54 -0.43
C VAL A 954 -26.29 -7.18 -0.83
N LEU A 955 -27.18 -6.20 -0.97
CA LEU A 955 -26.82 -4.80 -1.21
C LEU A 955 -27.16 -3.96 0.03
N PRO A 956 -26.28 -3.01 0.42
CA PRO A 956 -26.53 -2.15 1.57
C PRO A 956 -27.64 -1.13 1.27
N SER A 957 -28.04 -0.38 2.30
CA SER A 957 -29.14 0.59 2.20
C SER A 957 -28.97 1.58 1.04
N GLY A 958 -30.01 1.73 0.23
CA GLY A 958 -30.02 2.64 -0.92
C GLY A 958 -29.22 2.21 -2.14
N VAL A 959 -28.25 1.31 -1.99
CA VAL A 959 -27.45 0.83 -3.13
C VAL A 959 -28.36 -0.01 -4.03
N THR A 960 -28.27 0.30 -5.33
CA THR A 960 -28.98 -0.45 -6.37
C THR A 960 -27.99 -1.22 -7.22
N GLY A 961 -28.48 -2.08 -8.10
CA GLY A 961 -27.60 -2.76 -9.02
C GLY A 961 -28.34 -3.51 -10.09
N GLU A 962 -27.58 -4.30 -10.82
CA GLU A 962 -28.10 -5.21 -11.83
C GLU A 962 -27.37 -6.55 -11.77
N LEU A 963 -28.13 -7.64 -11.83
CA LEU A 963 -27.61 -8.99 -12.01
C LEU A 963 -27.63 -9.33 -13.49
N VAL A 964 -26.49 -9.77 -14.03
CA VAL A 964 -26.38 -10.32 -15.38
C VAL A 964 -26.24 -11.83 -15.27
N THR A 965 -27.22 -12.54 -15.82
CA THR A 965 -27.29 -14.01 -15.82
C THR A 965 -26.42 -14.59 -16.94
N PRO A 966 -26.14 -15.92 -16.93
CA PRO A 966 -25.28 -16.54 -17.94
C PRO A 966 -25.80 -16.41 -19.37
N ASP A 967 -27.13 -16.34 -19.54
CA ASP A 967 -27.80 -16.15 -20.83
C ASP A 967 -27.81 -14.67 -21.30
N GLY A 968 -27.24 -13.76 -20.50
CA GLY A 968 -27.17 -12.33 -20.78
C GLY A 968 -28.39 -11.53 -20.32
N ASP A 969 -29.40 -12.17 -19.71
CA ASP A 969 -30.54 -11.44 -19.14
C ASP A 969 -30.10 -10.56 -17.98
N VAL A 970 -30.56 -9.31 -17.99
CA VAL A 970 -30.30 -8.31 -16.94
C VAL A 970 -31.51 -8.19 -16.02
N ARG A 971 -31.28 -8.29 -14.71
CA ARG A 971 -32.31 -8.11 -13.67
C ARG A 971 -31.90 -7.01 -12.71
N GLU A 972 -32.76 -6.01 -12.51
CA GLU A 972 -32.51 -4.97 -11.51
C GLU A 972 -32.48 -5.56 -10.09
N LEU A 973 -31.57 -5.04 -9.28
CA LEU A 973 -31.38 -5.34 -7.87
C LEU A 973 -31.66 -4.09 -7.06
N SER A 974 -32.40 -4.26 -5.96
CA SER A 974 -32.57 -3.25 -4.92
C SER A 974 -31.73 -3.61 -3.69
N SER A 975 -31.59 -2.67 -2.78
CA SER A 975 -31.04 -2.88 -1.44
C SER A 975 -31.72 -4.05 -0.72
N GLY A 976 -30.99 -4.69 0.20
CA GLY A 976 -31.43 -5.88 0.92
C GLY A 976 -30.94 -7.18 0.29
N ARG A 977 -31.52 -8.30 0.72
CA ARG A 977 -31.13 -9.65 0.28
C ARG A 977 -32.01 -10.12 -0.86
N THR A 978 -31.37 -10.43 -1.99
CA THR A 978 -32.00 -11.00 -3.17
C THR A 978 -31.50 -12.42 -3.41
N VAL A 979 -32.42 -13.38 -3.55
CA VAL A 979 -32.10 -14.77 -3.93
C VAL A 979 -32.79 -15.10 -5.23
N LEU A 980 -32.02 -15.51 -6.24
CA LEU A 980 -32.50 -15.78 -7.58
C LEU A 980 -31.95 -17.10 -8.10
N VAL A 981 -32.69 -17.70 -9.02
CA VAL A 981 -32.29 -18.89 -9.76
C VAL A 981 -32.51 -18.55 -11.22
N ALA A 982 -31.47 -18.60 -12.04
CA ALA A 982 -31.49 -18.25 -13.45
C ALA A 982 -30.87 -19.35 -14.29
#